data_AF-A0A212K169-F1
#
_entry.id   AF-A0A212K169-F1
#
_cell.length_a   1.000
_cell.length_b   1.000
_cell.length_c   1.000
_cell.angle_alpha   90.00
_cell.angle_beta   90.00
_cell.angle_gamma   90.00
#
_symmetry.space_group_name_H-M   'P 1'
#
loop_
_entity.id
_entity.type
_entity.pdbx_description
1 polymer ?
#
loop_
_entity_poly.entity_id
_entity_poly.type
_entity_poly.pdbx_seq_one_letter_code
_entity_poly.pdbx_strand_id
1 'polypeptide(L)'
;MKLFFTTLCSLLFSLSFFAQKKTDIPTIYIDKSGVMRWSDTRQEASFYGVNYTMPFAHAYRAVNYIGKNHKEAIDRDVYHFARLGFNAYRIHVWDVEISDAKGNLIENDHLDLLDYLIAKLRERNIRVLITTMTNFGNGYPEKNQNTGAFSYLYDKCMIHSTEEAIAAQENYIHQFVKHVNPYTSLSYKDDPYIVGFEINNEPCHADTPQQTESYINRMLSAIKKAGNNKPVFYNVSHNMGHVQAYFNTAIQGTTYQWYPIGLVAGHTRKGNFLPYVDNYGIPFSNAKGFDKKAKAVYEYDPADITYSYMYPAMTRAFRMQGFQWITQFAYDPIDIAWANTEYQTHFLNLAYTPNKAISMKIAAEVAYRVPMYQKYAKYPNDTVFADFHVSYAQDLSELNSTDKFFYSNNTASSPVMPEQLQSVAGCGSSPIVKYEGTGAYFLDKLENGLWRLEVMPDAVQIDDPFSKPSLKKEVVTIAWNTWAMEVRLPGLGENFTVTAINDGNAYNGLSKGASISVKPGVYLLKNTNYTPSTEWGKKSRWNDILLGEFVAPEAHAKTFSVVHQPAKVIERGKSLQIEAQIVGPSFPDSVIIYTDKVSFWSDKNPSVKMKRIHGYTYGAEIPVNMINEGLFRYNIIVCKDNKNYTYPAKTEGNPLDWDYTSSEYWESVVVSAESAVELLKITDEYSDIEAYGIPETSYVLRNFVTDLTSANSLKFRFRVTDTDARFFWRKYIKNYISERKDRLEKSKYLCFNLKNIKGIGKLNVGFVTSDGFTYTAVVNLDKDGLYKVSLSDLRQVKTALLPSPYPTFLERYFEPDTQIPFAIEKIEMLEMSTADDITNDATLDLGSVWLE
;
A
#
# COMPACT_ATOMS: atom_id res chain seq x y z
N MET A 1 38.85 13.72 -86.08
CA MET A 1 38.00 14.92 -86.17
C MET A 1 36.60 14.48 -86.63
N LYS A 2 35.65 14.34 -85.69
CA LYS A 2 34.17 14.13 -85.82
C LYS A 2 33.70 13.55 -84.47
N LEU A 3 33.16 14.36 -83.55
CA LEU A 3 31.74 14.75 -83.34
C LEU A 3 30.84 13.67 -82.71
N PHE A 4 30.38 14.00 -81.48
CA PHE A 4 29.09 13.77 -80.83
C PHE A 4 28.51 12.35 -80.66
N PHE A 5 28.40 11.94 -79.38
CA PHE A 5 27.38 11.13 -78.66
C PHE A 5 28.14 10.72 -77.37
N THR A 6 27.74 10.98 -76.13
CA THR A 6 26.42 10.78 -75.53
C THR A 6 26.39 11.51 -74.19
N THR A 7 25.50 12.48 -74.05
CA THR A 7 25.17 13.14 -72.77
C THR A 7 24.04 12.34 -72.12
N LEU A 8 24.37 11.31 -71.32
CA LEU A 8 23.46 10.70 -70.33
C LEU A 8 24.27 9.84 -69.34
N CYS A 9 25.16 10.47 -68.58
CA CYS A 9 25.87 9.86 -67.43
C CYS A 9 25.64 10.68 -66.14
N SER A 10 24.45 11.25 -66.04
CA SER A 10 23.96 11.94 -64.84
C SER A 10 22.71 11.21 -64.39
N LEU A 11 22.68 10.77 -63.12
CA LEU A 11 21.64 9.95 -62.45
C LEU A 11 21.86 8.44 -62.56
N LEU A 12 22.87 7.91 -61.88
CA LEU A 12 22.88 6.55 -61.28
C LEU A 12 24.12 6.41 -60.37
N PHE A 13 24.30 7.34 -59.43
CA PHE A 13 25.09 7.07 -58.23
C PHE A 13 24.12 6.80 -57.08
N SER A 14 23.83 5.51 -56.95
CA SER A 14 23.41 4.78 -55.77
C SER A 14 23.44 5.58 -54.46
N LEU A 15 22.28 6.07 -54.06
CA LEU A 15 21.93 6.25 -52.65
C LEU A 15 21.97 4.87 -52.00
N SER A 16 23.09 4.52 -51.36
CA SER A 16 23.11 3.49 -50.34
C SER A 16 22.28 3.98 -49.16
N PHE A 17 20.97 3.74 -49.23
CA PHE A 17 20.13 3.76 -48.05
C PHE A 17 20.72 2.75 -47.06
N PHE A 18 21.37 3.25 -46.00
CA PHE A 18 21.48 2.49 -44.78
C PHE A 18 20.05 2.24 -44.30
N ALA A 19 19.49 1.09 -44.69
CA ALA A 19 18.33 0.55 -44.02
C ALA A 19 18.72 0.43 -42.54
N GLN A 20 18.15 1.27 -41.69
CA GLN A 20 18.17 1.05 -40.24
C GLN A 20 17.65 -0.36 -40.03
N LYS A 21 18.53 -1.27 -39.62
CA LYS A 21 18.15 -2.60 -39.17
C LYS A 21 17.11 -2.36 -38.08
N LYS A 22 15.85 -2.70 -38.32
CA LYS A 22 14.82 -2.72 -37.27
C LYS A 22 15.40 -3.55 -36.13
N THR A 23 15.78 -2.91 -35.04
CA THR A 23 16.05 -3.63 -33.80
C THR A 23 14.72 -4.20 -33.37
N ASP A 24 14.53 -5.51 -33.58
CA ASP A 24 13.33 -6.20 -33.12
C ASP A 24 13.23 -6.04 -31.61
N ILE A 25 12.15 -5.42 -31.14
CA ILE A 25 11.87 -5.27 -29.71
C ILE A 25 11.64 -6.68 -29.15
N PRO A 26 12.41 -7.14 -28.15
CA PRO A 26 12.24 -8.47 -27.58
C PRO A 26 10.82 -8.70 -27.09
N THR A 27 10.27 -9.87 -27.39
CA THR A 27 8.95 -10.33 -26.95
C THR A 27 9.10 -11.40 -25.86
N ILE A 28 7.98 -11.82 -25.28
CA ILE A 28 7.92 -12.86 -24.27
C ILE A 28 7.29 -14.13 -24.85
N TYR A 29 7.90 -15.26 -24.56
CA TYR A 29 7.31 -16.58 -24.77
C TYR A 29 7.37 -17.39 -23.47
N ILE A 30 6.50 -18.39 -23.35
CA ILE A 30 6.49 -19.33 -22.23
C ILE A 30 7.09 -20.64 -22.71
N ASP A 31 8.14 -21.12 -22.04
CA ASP A 31 8.78 -22.38 -22.39
C ASP A 31 7.99 -23.62 -21.91
N LYS A 32 8.50 -24.81 -22.21
CA LYS A 32 7.83 -26.08 -21.85
C LYS A 32 7.77 -26.34 -20.34
N SER A 33 8.52 -25.59 -19.55
CA SER A 33 8.57 -25.64 -18.08
C SER A 33 7.78 -24.50 -17.44
N GLY A 34 6.94 -23.81 -18.21
CA GLY A 34 6.10 -22.72 -17.70
C GLY A 34 6.87 -21.45 -17.37
N VAL A 35 8.10 -21.27 -17.86
CA VAL A 35 8.91 -20.08 -17.55
C VAL A 35 8.71 -19.01 -18.64
N MET A 36 8.36 -17.78 -18.23
CA MET A 36 8.39 -16.62 -19.13
C MET A 36 9.84 -16.27 -19.48
N ARG A 37 10.15 -16.16 -20.76
CA ARG A 37 11.49 -15.88 -21.27
C ARG A 37 11.51 -14.80 -22.31
N TRP A 38 12.58 -14.02 -22.30
CA TRP A 38 12.90 -13.08 -23.36
C TRP A 38 13.21 -13.80 -24.67
N SER A 39 12.64 -13.34 -25.78
CA SER A 39 12.79 -13.97 -27.10
C SER A 39 14.23 -13.94 -27.64
N ASP A 40 15.01 -12.93 -27.27
CA ASP A 40 16.37 -12.67 -27.74
C ASP A 40 17.43 -13.39 -26.88
N THR A 41 17.34 -13.26 -25.55
CA THR A 41 18.34 -13.82 -24.62
C THR A 41 17.98 -15.21 -24.10
N ARG A 42 16.70 -15.59 -24.17
CA ARG A 42 16.12 -16.80 -23.55
C ARG A 42 16.28 -16.85 -22.02
N GLN A 43 16.71 -15.76 -21.39
CA GLN A 43 16.78 -15.66 -19.94
C GLN A 43 15.37 -15.56 -19.35
N GLU A 44 15.26 -15.88 -18.06
CA GLU A 44 14.04 -15.63 -17.31
C GLU A 44 13.64 -14.15 -17.45
N ALA A 45 12.37 -13.89 -17.77
CA ALA A 45 11.80 -12.56 -17.66
C ALA A 45 11.11 -12.40 -16.30
N SER A 46 11.36 -11.29 -15.62
CA SER A 46 10.75 -10.94 -14.34
C SER A 46 10.18 -9.53 -14.39
N PHE A 47 8.95 -9.40 -13.91
CA PHE A 47 8.07 -8.25 -14.11
C PHE A 47 7.47 -7.80 -12.78
N TYR A 48 7.59 -6.51 -12.49
CA TYR A 48 7.05 -5.91 -11.27
C TYR A 48 6.48 -4.51 -11.55
N GLY A 49 5.32 -4.24 -10.95
CA GLY A 49 4.71 -2.91 -11.00
C GLY A 49 3.31 -2.87 -10.42
N VAL A 50 2.39 -2.19 -11.11
CA VAL A 50 1.08 -1.81 -10.57
C VAL A 50 -0.07 -2.03 -11.56
N ASN A 51 -1.28 -2.03 -11.02
CA ASN A 51 -2.49 -1.71 -11.73
C ASN A 51 -2.79 -0.21 -11.59
N TYR A 52 -3.39 0.36 -12.63
CA TYR A 52 -3.78 1.77 -12.67
C TYR A 52 -5.02 1.94 -13.53
N THR A 53 -6.09 2.47 -12.95
CA THR A 53 -7.47 2.37 -13.45
C THR A 53 -7.96 3.63 -14.13
N MET A 54 -7.13 4.67 -14.28
CA MET A 54 -7.52 6.00 -14.80
C MET A 54 -8.39 5.99 -16.07
N PRO A 55 -8.17 5.12 -17.08
CA PRO A 55 -9.05 5.06 -18.24
C PRO A 55 -10.50 4.64 -17.94
N PHE A 56 -10.80 4.09 -16.76
CA PHE A 56 -12.05 3.41 -16.44
C PHE A 56 -12.63 3.80 -15.07
N ALA A 57 -13.87 3.39 -14.82
CA ALA A 57 -14.53 3.38 -13.52
C ALA A 57 -14.37 4.68 -12.69
N HIS A 58 -14.01 4.58 -11.40
CA HIS A 58 -13.99 5.74 -10.51
C HIS A 58 -12.91 6.75 -10.88
N ALA A 59 -11.68 6.33 -11.18
CA ALA A 59 -10.59 7.26 -11.49
C ALA A 59 -10.97 8.17 -12.65
N TYR A 60 -11.54 7.59 -13.71
CA TYR A 60 -12.04 8.35 -14.85
C TYR A 60 -13.06 9.41 -14.43
N ARG A 61 -14.06 9.04 -13.62
CA ARG A 61 -15.11 9.96 -13.17
C ARG A 61 -14.56 11.01 -12.20
N ALA A 62 -13.71 10.62 -11.26
CA ALA A 62 -13.16 11.47 -10.22
C ALA A 62 -12.26 12.57 -10.79
N VAL A 63 -11.39 12.23 -11.76
CA VAL A 63 -10.55 13.20 -12.48
C VAL A 63 -11.42 14.21 -13.25
N ASN A 64 -12.54 13.76 -13.83
CA ASN A 64 -13.50 14.64 -14.48
C ASN A 64 -14.20 15.58 -13.49
N TYR A 65 -14.59 15.10 -12.30
CA TYR A 65 -15.25 15.93 -11.27
C TYR A 65 -14.40 17.11 -10.81
N ILE A 66 -13.08 16.96 -10.80
CA ILE A 66 -12.13 18.02 -10.43
C ILE A 66 -11.60 18.81 -11.64
N GLY A 67 -12.14 18.57 -12.84
CA GLY A 67 -11.83 19.33 -14.06
C GLY A 67 -10.40 19.15 -14.57
N LYS A 68 -9.78 17.98 -14.33
CA LYS A 68 -8.42 17.66 -14.79
C LYS A 68 -8.45 16.84 -16.08
N ASN A 69 -7.38 16.94 -16.88
CA ASN A 69 -7.24 16.18 -18.12
C ASN A 69 -6.69 14.77 -17.85
N HIS A 70 -7.38 13.75 -18.36
CA HIS A 70 -7.03 12.33 -18.19
C HIS A 70 -5.69 11.93 -18.83
N LYS A 71 -5.36 12.44 -20.02
CA LYS A 71 -4.08 12.13 -20.69
C LYS A 71 -2.90 12.74 -19.96
N GLU A 72 -3.04 13.97 -19.49
CA GLU A 72 -2.02 14.60 -18.66
C GLU A 72 -1.86 13.89 -17.30
N ALA A 73 -2.94 13.36 -16.72
CA ALA A 73 -2.87 12.52 -15.52
C ALA A 73 -2.09 11.23 -15.78
N ILE A 74 -2.37 10.55 -16.90
CA ILE A 74 -1.58 9.39 -17.37
C ILE A 74 -0.10 9.76 -17.49
N ASP A 75 0.24 10.87 -18.15
CA ASP A 75 1.63 11.29 -18.34
C ASP A 75 2.35 11.43 -17.00
N ARG A 76 1.69 12.04 -16.01
CA ARG A 76 2.21 12.24 -14.65
C ARG A 76 2.43 10.92 -13.92
N ASP A 77 1.45 10.04 -13.92
CA ASP A 77 1.53 8.78 -13.18
C ASP A 77 2.51 7.78 -13.84
N VAL A 78 2.57 7.74 -15.17
CA VAL A 78 3.54 6.91 -15.92
C VAL A 78 4.99 7.36 -15.66
N TYR A 79 5.23 8.66 -15.49
CA TYR A 79 6.54 9.14 -15.02
C TYR A 79 6.89 8.55 -13.64
N HIS A 80 5.94 8.55 -12.69
CA HIS A 80 6.19 7.93 -11.38
C HIS A 80 6.48 6.43 -11.49
N PHE A 81 5.80 5.68 -12.37
CA PHE A 81 6.07 4.26 -12.58
C PHE A 81 7.52 4.03 -13.04
N ALA A 82 7.96 4.81 -14.03
CA ALA A 82 9.34 4.78 -14.52
C ALA A 82 10.34 5.15 -13.41
N ARG A 83 10.05 6.19 -12.62
CA ARG A 83 10.91 6.64 -11.52
C ARG A 83 11.08 5.59 -10.42
N LEU A 84 9.99 4.89 -10.10
CA LEU A 84 9.98 3.77 -9.16
C LEU A 84 10.71 2.53 -9.72
N GLY A 85 10.97 2.46 -11.02
CA GLY A 85 11.66 1.36 -11.66
C GLY A 85 10.75 0.17 -11.96
N PHE A 86 9.45 0.43 -12.13
CA PHE A 86 8.51 -0.57 -12.58
C PHE A 86 8.76 -0.88 -14.05
N ASN A 87 8.70 -2.17 -14.40
CA ASN A 87 8.78 -2.64 -15.78
C ASN A 87 7.52 -3.37 -16.23
N ALA A 88 6.49 -3.40 -15.37
CA ALA A 88 5.23 -4.10 -15.60
C ALA A 88 4.02 -3.21 -15.25
N TYR A 89 2.97 -3.35 -16.04
CA TYR A 89 1.65 -2.78 -15.81
C TYR A 89 0.58 -3.81 -16.16
N ARG A 90 -0.38 -4.00 -15.28
CA ARG A 90 -1.54 -4.87 -15.53
C ARG A 90 -2.82 -4.07 -15.38
N ILE A 91 -3.85 -4.41 -16.15
CA ILE A 91 -5.19 -3.85 -15.94
C ILE A 91 -6.26 -4.87 -16.29
N HIS A 92 -7.34 -4.88 -15.50
CA HIS A 92 -8.62 -5.44 -15.96
C HIS A 92 -9.42 -4.35 -16.66
N VAL A 93 -9.88 -4.69 -17.87
CA VAL A 93 -10.69 -3.79 -18.67
C VAL A 93 -12.14 -3.93 -18.25
N TRP A 94 -12.78 -2.80 -17.92
CA TRP A 94 -14.23 -2.74 -17.76
C TRP A 94 -14.87 -2.86 -19.14
N ASP A 95 -15.07 -4.10 -19.59
CA ASP A 95 -15.75 -4.44 -20.83
C ASP A 95 -17.12 -3.75 -20.93
N VAL A 96 -17.76 -3.49 -19.79
CA VAL A 96 -18.98 -2.70 -19.71
C VAL A 96 -18.85 -1.28 -20.27
N GLU A 97 -17.68 -0.65 -20.19
CA GLU A 97 -17.48 0.72 -20.65
C GLU A 97 -17.08 0.80 -22.13
N ILE A 98 -16.76 -0.33 -22.78
CA ILE A 98 -16.25 -0.35 -24.17
C ILE A 98 -16.90 -1.41 -25.06
N SER A 99 -18.07 -1.92 -24.70
CA SER A 99 -18.79 -2.89 -25.51
C SER A 99 -20.30 -2.69 -25.52
N ASP A 100 -20.97 -3.23 -26.54
CA ASP A 100 -22.44 -3.31 -26.59
C ASP A 100 -22.99 -4.65 -26.08
N ALA A 101 -24.32 -4.80 -26.11
CA ALA A 101 -25.04 -6.01 -25.72
C ALA A 101 -24.63 -7.29 -26.47
N LYS A 102 -24.07 -7.16 -27.67
CA LYS A 102 -23.61 -8.28 -28.52
C LYS A 102 -22.09 -8.46 -28.48
N GLY A 103 -21.41 -7.72 -27.61
CA GLY A 103 -19.96 -7.73 -27.51
C GLY A 103 -19.25 -7.12 -28.72
N ASN A 104 -19.87 -6.17 -29.42
CA ASN A 104 -19.09 -5.35 -30.37
C ASN A 104 -18.24 -4.37 -29.57
N LEU A 105 -16.96 -4.24 -29.95
CA LEU A 105 -16.06 -3.26 -29.36
C LEU A 105 -16.52 -1.86 -29.77
N ILE A 106 -16.59 -0.94 -28.81
CA ILE A 106 -16.97 0.45 -29.02
C ILE A 106 -15.72 1.32 -28.91
N GLU A 107 -15.42 2.07 -29.97
CA GLU A 107 -14.42 3.13 -29.93
C GLU A 107 -15.01 4.35 -29.23
N ASN A 108 -14.50 4.66 -28.04
CA ASN A 108 -14.91 5.79 -27.22
C ASN A 108 -13.72 6.32 -26.39
N ASP A 109 -13.99 7.30 -25.54
CA ASP A 109 -12.97 7.95 -24.71
C ASP A 109 -12.22 6.95 -23.79
N HIS A 110 -12.88 5.93 -23.25
CA HIS A 110 -12.24 4.92 -22.41
C HIS A 110 -11.21 4.09 -23.18
N LEU A 111 -11.57 3.63 -24.38
CA LEU A 111 -10.65 2.88 -25.25
C LEU A 111 -9.48 3.76 -25.73
N ASP A 112 -9.75 5.01 -26.09
CA ASP A 112 -8.70 5.99 -26.47
C ASP A 112 -7.72 6.26 -25.31
N LEU A 113 -8.22 6.34 -24.08
CA LEU A 113 -7.38 6.53 -22.89
C LEU A 113 -6.55 5.27 -22.56
N LEU A 114 -7.11 4.07 -22.74
CA LEU A 114 -6.35 2.83 -22.61
C LEU A 114 -5.24 2.76 -23.68
N ASP A 115 -5.55 3.12 -24.92
CA ASP A 115 -4.59 3.16 -26.01
C ASP A 115 -3.46 4.16 -25.74
N TYR A 116 -3.81 5.35 -25.27
CA TYR A 116 -2.86 6.38 -24.89
C TYR A 116 -1.95 5.89 -23.75
N LEU A 117 -2.52 5.31 -22.69
CA LEU A 117 -1.77 4.75 -21.57
C LEU A 117 -0.75 3.69 -22.04
N ILE A 118 -1.17 2.74 -22.88
CA ILE A 118 -0.27 1.71 -23.44
C ILE A 118 0.89 2.36 -24.21
N ALA A 119 0.62 3.40 -25.00
CA ALA A 119 1.66 4.12 -25.74
C ALA A 119 2.66 4.81 -24.79
N LYS A 120 2.18 5.46 -23.73
CA LYS A 120 3.03 6.11 -22.73
C LYS A 120 3.87 5.13 -21.93
N LEU A 121 3.31 3.99 -21.54
CA LEU A 121 4.04 2.90 -20.87
C LEU A 121 5.18 2.37 -21.75
N ARG A 122 4.92 2.21 -23.05
CA ARG A 122 5.92 1.79 -24.04
C ARG A 122 7.09 2.78 -24.15
N GLU A 123 6.84 4.08 -24.12
CA GLU A 123 7.92 5.10 -24.14
C GLU A 123 8.89 4.94 -22.95
N ARG A 124 8.42 4.33 -21.86
CA ARG A 124 9.16 4.09 -20.60
C ARG A 124 9.63 2.64 -20.44
N ASN A 125 9.60 1.85 -21.51
CA ASN A 125 9.95 0.43 -21.50
C ASN A 125 9.11 -0.46 -20.56
N ILE A 126 7.89 -0.03 -20.18
CA ILE A 126 7.00 -0.78 -19.28
C ILE A 126 6.13 -1.74 -20.08
N ARG A 127 6.18 -3.04 -19.74
CA ARG A 127 5.41 -4.10 -20.40
C ARG A 127 4.00 -4.21 -19.83
N VAL A 128 3.07 -4.69 -20.65
CA VAL A 128 1.65 -4.72 -20.34
C VAL A 128 1.11 -6.15 -20.34
N LEU A 129 0.37 -6.53 -19.30
CA LEU A 129 -0.50 -7.70 -19.27
C LEU A 129 -1.95 -7.21 -19.23
N ILE A 130 -2.76 -7.56 -20.22
CA ILE A 130 -4.15 -7.07 -20.31
C ILE A 130 -5.11 -8.17 -19.91
N THR A 131 -5.94 -7.92 -18.90
CA THR A 131 -7.09 -8.75 -18.58
C THR A 131 -8.30 -8.20 -19.33
N THR A 132 -8.83 -8.98 -20.27
CA THR A 132 -9.66 -8.42 -21.35
C THR A 132 -11.06 -8.00 -20.91
N MET A 133 -11.59 -8.56 -19.83
CA MET A 133 -12.93 -8.26 -19.30
C MET A 133 -13.01 -8.51 -17.79
N THR A 134 -14.01 -7.90 -17.14
CA THR A 134 -14.32 -8.07 -15.71
C THR A 134 -15.59 -8.85 -15.46
N ASN A 135 -16.56 -8.78 -16.38
CA ASN A 135 -17.87 -9.39 -16.23
C ASN A 135 -18.67 -8.86 -15.00
N PHE A 136 -18.38 -7.62 -14.57
CA PHE A 136 -19.15 -6.87 -13.56
C PHE A 136 -19.13 -5.36 -13.85
N GLY A 137 -19.93 -4.59 -13.10
CA GLY A 137 -20.14 -3.15 -13.36
C GLY A 137 -19.00 -2.23 -12.90
N ASN A 138 -19.09 -0.95 -13.26
CA ASN A 138 -18.08 0.10 -13.02
C ASN A 138 -18.31 0.93 -11.74
N GLY A 139 -19.08 0.40 -10.79
CA GLY A 139 -19.78 1.18 -9.78
C GLY A 139 -18.94 1.68 -8.64
N TYR A 140 -17.97 0.91 -8.12
CA TYR A 140 -17.24 1.30 -6.90
C TYR A 140 -16.62 2.71 -7.01
N PRO A 141 -16.61 3.55 -5.94
CA PRO A 141 -17.39 3.46 -4.70
C PRO A 141 -18.82 4.00 -4.84
N GLU A 142 -19.22 4.38 -6.05
CA GLU A 142 -20.54 4.86 -6.44
C GLU A 142 -21.49 3.70 -6.86
N LYS A 143 -22.54 4.00 -7.62
CA LYS A 143 -23.41 2.99 -8.23
C LYS A 143 -22.95 2.68 -9.65
N ASN A 144 -23.17 1.45 -10.09
CA ASN A 144 -22.98 1.07 -11.49
C ASN A 144 -23.77 1.99 -12.43
N GLN A 145 -23.14 2.36 -13.54
CA GLN A 145 -23.79 3.04 -14.66
C GLN A 145 -24.08 2.01 -15.76
N ASN A 146 -25.36 1.74 -16.04
CA ASN A 146 -25.72 0.79 -17.09
C ASN A 146 -25.44 1.37 -18.48
N THR A 147 -24.45 0.83 -19.16
CA THR A 147 -23.97 1.23 -20.49
C THR A 147 -24.65 0.46 -21.63
N GLY A 148 -25.47 -0.56 -21.32
CA GLY A 148 -26.06 -1.47 -22.30
C GLY A 148 -25.11 -2.58 -22.78
N ALA A 149 -23.93 -2.71 -22.18
CA ALA A 149 -22.96 -3.77 -22.49
C ALA A 149 -23.43 -5.17 -22.07
N PHE A 150 -22.89 -6.21 -22.72
CA PHE A 150 -23.29 -7.60 -22.49
C PHE A 150 -23.17 -8.03 -21.02
N SER A 151 -22.15 -7.58 -20.29
CA SER A 151 -21.97 -7.95 -18.87
C SER A 151 -23.01 -7.39 -17.91
N TYR A 152 -23.81 -6.39 -18.32
CA TYR A 152 -24.96 -5.94 -17.53
C TYR A 152 -26.23 -6.77 -17.77
N LEU A 153 -26.24 -7.65 -18.77
CA LEU A 153 -27.42 -8.44 -19.14
C LEU A 153 -27.52 -9.78 -18.40
N TYR A 154 -26.45 -10.19 -17.71
CA TYR A 154 -26.33 -11.50 -17.08
C TYR A 154 -25.73 -11.38 -15.68
N ASP A 155 -26.13 -12.27 -14.76
CA ASP A 155 -25.46 -12.42 -13.47
C ASP A 155 -24.00 -12.86 -13.66
N LYS A 156 -23.09 -12.34 -12.81
CA LYS A 156 -21.63 -12.59 -12.88
C LYS A 156 -21.27 -14.08 -12.97
N CYS A 157 -22.03 -14.95 -12.30
CA CYS A 157 -21.79 -16.40 -12.31
C CYS A 157 -22.47 -17.13 -13.48
N MET A 158 -23.51 -16.56 -14.09
CA MET A 158 -24.26 -17.16 -15.20
C MET A 158 -23.71 -16.77 -16.57
N ILE A 159 -22.92 -15.70 -16.64
CA ILE A 159 -22.32 -15.19 -17.88
C ILE A 159 -21.35 -16.17 -18.54
N HIS A 160 -20.79 -17.12 -17.79
CA HIS A 160 -19.90 -18.17 -18.30
C HIS A 160 -20.64 -19.41 -18.79
N SER A 161 -21.94 -19.49 -18.55
CA SER A 161 -22.81 -20.65 -18.82
C SER A 161 -23.86 -20.36 -19.90
N THR A 162 -24.22 -19.09 -20.06
CA THR A 162 -25.28 -18.64 -21.00
C THR A 162 -24.72 -18.51 -22.39
N GLU A 163 -25.25 -19.25 -23.37
CA GLU A 163 -24.72 -19.30 -24.73
C GLU A 163 -24.61 -17.93 -25.39
N GLU A 164 -25.64 -17.09 -25.28
CA GLU A 164 -25.65 -15.73 -25.85
C GLU A 164 -24.58 -14.85 -25.20
N ALA A 165 -24.34 -15.00 -23.90
CA ALA A 165 -23.32 -14.27 -23.17
C ALA A 165 -21.91 -14.72 -23.58
N ILE A 166 -21.71 -16.03 -23.77
CA ILE A 166 -20.44 -16.58 -24.23
C ILE A 166 -20.16 -16.11 -25.67
N ALA A 167 -21.18 -16.12 -26.54
CA ALA A 167 -21.05 -15.63 -27.90
C ALA A 167 -20.69 -14.13 -27.96
N ALA A 168 -21.27 -13.31 -27.08
CA ALA A 168 -20.90 -11.90 -26.94
C ALA A 168 -19.43 -11.74 -26.50
N GLN A 169 -18.99 -12.53 -25.51
CA GLN A 169 -17.58 -12.53 -25.07
C GLN A 169 -16.62 -12.97 -26.19
N GLU A 170 -16.96 -14.00 -26.97
CA GLU A 170 -16.17 -14.44 -28.13
C GLU A 170 -16.03 -13.33 -29.18
N ASN A 171 -17.13 -12.62 -29.46
CA ASN A 171 -17.15 -11.50 -30.40
C ASN A 171 -16.26 -10.35 -29.88
N TYR A 172 -16.44 -9.99 -28.61
CA TYR A 172 -15.69 -8.90 -27.97
C TYR A 172 -14.20 -9.18 -27.92
N ILE A 173 -13.78 -10.32 -27.37
CA ILE A 173 -12.35 -10.63 -27.22
C ILE A 173 -11.66 -10.76 -28.59
N HIS A 174 -12.36 -11.25 -29.62
CA HIS A 174 -11.86 -11.31 -30.98
C HIS A 174 -11.59 -9.92 -31.57
N GLN A 175 -12.51 -8.97 -31.36
CA GLN A 175 -12.35 -7.59 -31.82
C GLN A 175 -11.27 -6.86 -31.01
N PHE A 176 -11.32 -6.99 -29.68
CA PHE A 176 -10.42 -6.32 -28.75
C PHE A 176 -8.94 -6.65 -29.00
N VAL A 177 -8.58 -7.93 -29.15
CA VAL A 177 -7.17 -8.28 -29.41
C VAL A 177 -6.67 -7.87 -30.81
N LYS A 178 -7.58 -7.60 -31.75
CA LYS A 178 -7.27 -7.09 -33.10
C LYS A 178 -7.27 -5.57 -33.16
N HIS A 179 -7.79 -4.89 -32.14
CA HIS A 179 -7.86 -3.44 -32.07
C HIS A 179 -6.50 -2.82 -32.35
N VAL A 180 -6.48 -1.79 -33.20
CA VAL A 180 -5.27 -1.07 -33.59
C VAL A 180 -5.19 0.19 -32.75
N ASN A 181 -4.19 0.23 -31.87
CA ASN A 181 -3.92 1.40 -31.07
C ASN A 181 -3.51 2.57 -32.00
N PRO A 182 -4.25 3.70 -32.02
CA PRO A 182 -3.95 4.81 -32.92
C PRO A 182 -2.62 5.52 -32.59
N TYR A 183 -2.13 5.44 -31.35
CA TYR A 183 -0.88 6.05 -30.91
C TYR A 183 0.36 5.22 -31.25
N THR A 184 0.24 3.89 -31.30
CA THR A 184 1.36 3.00 -31.66
C THR A 184 1.28 2.47 -33.09
N SER A 185 0.11 2.58 -33.74
CA SER A 185 -0.22 1.97 -35.04
C SER A 185 -0.03 0.45 -35.07
N LEU A 186 -0.05 -0.20 -33.92
CA LEU A 186 0.05 -1.65 -33.77
C LEU A 186 -1.26 -2.21 -33.24
N SER A 187 -1.65 -3.39 -33.75
CA SER A 187 -2.73 -4.13 -33.12
C SER A 187 -2.29 -4.66 -31.76
N TYR A 188 -3.20 -4.83 -30.80
CA TYR A 188 -2.83 -5.33 -29.47
C TYR A 188 -2.12 -6.69 -29.53
N LYS A 189 -2.56 -7.60 -30.41
CA LYS A 189 -1.90 -8.89 -30.66
C LYS A 189 -0.51 -8.79 -31.31
N ASP A 190 -0.17 -7.66 -31.92
CA ASP A 190 1.12 -7.45 -32.60
C ASP A 190 2.06 -6.49 -31.84
N ASP A 191 1.56 -5.73 -30.85
CA ASP A 191 2.39 -4.81 -30.07
C ASP A 191 3.34 -5.60 -29.15
N PRO A 192 4.67 -5.52 -29.32
CA PRO A 192 5.62 -6.30 -28.52
C PRO A 192 5.62 -5.91 -27.04
N TYR A 193 5.09 -4.75 -26.64
CA TYR A 193 4.98 -4.33 -25.24
C TYR A 193 3.82 -5.00 -24.50
N ILE A 194 2.80 -5.46 -25.22
CA ILE A 194 1.77 -6.34 -24.64
C ILE A 194 2.34 -7.75 -24.59
N VAL A 195 2.55 -8.27 -23.38
CA VAL A 195 3.16 -9.58 -23.12
C VAL A 195 2.17 -10.71 -23.34
N GLY A 196 0.89 -10.49 -23.05
CA GLY A 196 -0.15 -11.48 -23.20
C GLY A 196 -1.51 -10.96 -22.75
N PHE A 197 -2.48 -11.86 -22.79
CA PHE A 197 -3.86 -11.57 -22.43
C PHE A 197 -4.33 -12.54 -21.35
N GLU A 198 -4.90 -12.03 -20.26
CA GLU A 198 -5.75 -12.81 -19.38
C GLU A 198 -7.20 -12.70 -19.87
N ILE A 199 -7.93 -13.81 -19.91
CA ILE A 199 -9.31 -13.81 -20.40
C ILE A 199 -10.20 -12.92 -19.52
N ASN A 200 -10.34 -13.23 -18.23
CA ASN A 200 -11.27 -12.52 -17.35
C ASN A 200 -10.68 -12.25 -15.95
N ASN A 201 -11.16 -11.18 -15.33
CA ASN A 201 -10.88 -10.85 -13.94
C ASN A 201 -11.85 -11.61 -13.02
N GLU A 202 -11.32 -12.38 -12.06
CA GLU A 202 -12.11 -13.04 -11.01
C GLU A 202 -13.37 -13.78 -11.51
N PRO A 203 -13.22 -14.78 -12.40
CA PRO A 203 -14.34 -15.51 -12.95
C PRO A 203 -15.15 -16.20 -11.84
N CYS A 204 -16.45 -16.33 -12.05
CA CYS A 204 -17.34 -17.14 -11.24
C CYS A 204 -17.94 -18.26 -12.09
N HIS A 205 -17.52 -19.49 -11.88
CA HIS A 205 -18.10 -20.66 -12.54
C HIS A 205 -19.19 -21.30 -11.69
N ALA A 206 -20.43 -21.28 -12.17
CA ALA A 206 -21.55 -22.04 -11.59
C ALA A 206 -21.72 -23.45 -12.21
N ASP A 207 -20.95 -23.74 -13.28
CA ASP A 207 -21.08 -24.95 -14.10
C ASP A 207 -20.33 -26.18 -13.56
N THR A 208 -20.33 -27.28 -14.32
CA THR A 208 -19.41 -28.40 -14.12
C THR A 208 -17.98 -28.06 -14.58
N PRO A 209 -16.94 -28.74 -14.05
CA PRO A 209 -15.57 -28.57 -14.52
C PRO A 209 -15.42 -28.72 -16.05
N GLN A 210 -16.14 -29.65 -16.68
CA GLN A 210 -16.09 -29.85 -18.13
C GLN A 210 -16.64 -28.65 -18.93
N GLN A 211 -17.69 -28.01 -18.43
CA GLN A 211 -18.23 -26.79 -19.05
C GLN A 211 -17.27 -25.62 -18.87
N THR A 212 -16.60 -25.50 -17.71
CA THR A 212 -15.51 -24.53 -17.52
C THR A 212 -14.38 -24.74 -18.53
N GLU A 213 -13.94 -25.99 -18.77
CA GLU A 213 -12.96 -26.28 -19.83
C GLU A 213 -13.47 -25.83 -21.21
N SER A 214 -14.74 -26.12 -21.52
CA SER A 214 -15.37 -25.73 -22.78
C SER A 214 -15.38 -24.22 -22.98
N TYR A 215 -15.81 -23.45 -21.97
CA TYR A 215 -15.81 -21.98 -21.99
C TYR A 215 -14.40 -21.42 -22.26
N ILE A 216 -13.39 -21.90 -21.53
CA ILE A 216 -12.01 -21.45 -21.68
C ILE A 216 -11.49 -21.76 -23.10
N ASN A 217 -11.78 -22.96 -23.61
CA ASN A 217 -11.37 -23.36 -24.96
C ASN A 217 -12.07 -22.54 -26.06
N ARG A 218 -13.30 -22.09 -25.84
CA ARG A 218 -14.00 -21.15 -26.73
C ARG A 218 -13.32 -19.79 -26.77
N MET A 219 -13.00 -19.21 -25.61
CA MET A 219 -12.24 -17.95 -25.52
C MET A 219 -10.87 -18.07 -26.19
N LEU A 220 -10.13 -19.15 -25.92
CA LEU A 220 -8.85 -19.44 -26.58
C LEU A 220 -9.00 -19.54 -28.10
N SER A 221 -10.09 -20.14 -28.59
CA SER A 221 -10.37 -20.25 -30.02
C SER A 221 -10.68 -18.88 -30.65
N ALA A 222 -11.43 -18.02 -29.97
CA ALA A 222 -11.71 -16.65 -30.43
C ALA A 222 -10.44 -15.79 -30.52
N ILE A 223 -9.59 -15.84 -29.49
CA ILE A 223 -8.27 -15.17 -29.45
C ILE A 223 -7.35 -15.72 -30.55
N LYS A 224 -7.30 -17.04 -30.74
CA LYS A 224 -6.51 -17.66 -31.81
C LYS A 224 -7.02 -17.26 -33.21
N LYS A 225 -8.34 -17.23 -33.42
CA LYS A 225 -8.98 -16.79 -34.67
C LYS A 225 -8.67 -15.32 -34.99
N ALA A 226 -8.43 -14.50 -33.96
CA ALA A 226 -7.95 -13.13 -34.14
C ALA A 226 -6.48 -13.04 -34.61
N GLY A 227 -5.75 -14.16 -34.61
CA GLY A 227 -4.35 -14.23 -35.03
C GLY A 227 -3.36 -13.94 -33.91
N ASN A 228 -3.78 -14.06 -32.64
CA ASN A 228 -2.89 -13.87 -31.50
C ASN A 228 -1.88 -15.02 -31.37
N ASN A 229 -0.61 -14.66 -31.21
CA ASN A 229 0.48 -15.59 -30.91
C ASN A 229 1.08 -15.37 -29.51
N LYS A 230 0.57 -14.40 -28.75
CA LYS A 230 1.03 -14.10 -27.40
C LYS A 230 0.46 -15.10 -26.39
N PRO A 231 1.16 -15.36 -25.27
CA PRO A 231 0.62 -16.09 -24.14
C PRO A 231 -0.79 -15.67 -23.72
N VAL A 232 -1.64 -16.66 -23.45
CA VAL A 232 -2.95 -16.47 -22.82
C VAL A 232 -2.94 -17.00 -21.39
N PHE A 233 -3.44 -16.21 -20.46
CA PHE A 233 -3.53 -16.48 -19.03
C PHE A 233 -4.99 -16.68 -18.60
N TYR A 234 -5.16 -17.36 -17.47
CA TYR A 234 -6.47 -17.51 -16.84
C TYR A 234 -6.35 -17.43 -15.32
N ASN A 235 -7.34 -16.82 -14.68
CA ASN A 235 -7.39 -16.69 -13.24
C ASN A 235 -7.77 -18.02 -12.59
N VAL A 236 -6.96 -18.44 -11.62
CA VAL A 236 -7.14 -19.71 -10.89
C VAL A 236 -7.32 -19.50 -9.38
N SER A 237 -7.53 -18.26 -8.94
CA SER A 237 -7.72 -17.91 -7.53
C SER A 237 -9.12 -18.17 -7.00
N HIS A 238 -10.08 -18.45 -7.89
CA HIS A 238 -11.49 -18.64 -7.58
C HIS A 238 -11.95 -20.04 -7.98
N ASN A 239 -13.13 -20.43 -7.49
CA ASN A 239 -13.79 -21.71 -7.80
C ASN A 239 -12.87 -22.93 -7.63
N MET A 240 -12.33 -23.16 -6.42
CA MET A 240 -11.38 -24.24 -6.10
C MET A 240 -11.77 -25.63 -6.64
N GLY A 241 -13.08 -25.95 -6.74
CA GLY A 241 -13.57 -27.21 -7.33
C GLY A 241 -13.28 -27.38 -8.84
N HIS A 242 -12.87 -26.32 -9.53
CA HIS A 242 -12.63 -26.27 -10.98
C HIS A 242 -11.14 -26.24 -11.33
N VAL A 243 -10.25 -26.28 -10.35
CA VAL A 243 -8.81 -26.07 -10.56
C VAL A 243 -8.25 -26.95 -11.68
N GLN A 244 -8.55 -28.26 -11.68
CA GLN A 244 -8.02 -29.17 -12.71
C GLN A 244 -8.52 -28.81 -14.12
N ALA A 245 -9.73 -28.26 -14.26
CA ALA A 245 -10.27 -27.81 -15.55
C ALA A 245 -9.39 -26.70 -16.16
N TYR A 246 -8.94 -25.75 -15.35
CA TYR A 246 -8.04 -24.69 -15.81
C TYR A 246 -6.76 -25.25 -16.42
N PHE A 247 -6.13 -26.21 -15.73
CA PHE A 247 -4.88 -26.84 -16.16
C PHE A 247 -5.02 -27.81 -17.34
N ASN A 248 -6.22 -28.34 -17.59
CA ASN A 248 -6.51 -29.19 -18.75
C ASN A 248 -6.58 -28.41 -20.07
N THR A 249 -6.74 -27.09 -20.01
CA THR A 249 -6.84 -26.24 -21.20
C THR A 249 -5.48 -25.81 -21.76
N ALA A 250 -5.49 -25.24 -22.97
CA ALA A 250 -4.29 -24.78 -23.67
C ALA A 250 -3.76 -23.40 -23.22
N ILE A 251 -4.28 -22.82 -22.13
CA ILE A 251 -3.71 -21.61 -21.52
C ILE A 251 -2.22 -21.82 -21.24
N GLN A 252 -1.42 -20.76 -21.29
CA GLN A 252 0.03 -20.84 -21.09
C GLN A 252 0.47 -20.30 -19.73
N GLY A 253 -0.39 -19.51 -19.08
CA GLY A 253 -0.15 -19.01 -17.73
C GLY A 253 -1.40 -19.00 -16.87
N THR A 254 -1.18 -18.84 -15.57
CA THR A 254 -2.20 -18.77 -14.52
C THR A 254 -1.98 -17.54 -13.68
N THR A 255 -3.06 -16.91 -13.24
CA THR A 255 -2.98 -15.70 -12.43
C THR A 255 -3.55 -15.89 -11.01
N TYR A 256 -2.99 -15.13 -10.08
CA TYR A 256 -3.21 -15.27 -8.66
C TYR A 256 -3.42 -13.92 -7.98
N GLN A 257 -4.14 -13.91 -6.87
CA GLN A 257 -4.36 -12.71 -6.04
C GLN A 257 -3.83 -12.90 -4.62
N TRP A 258 -3.56 -11.81 -3.90
CA TRP A 258 -3.30 -11.86 -2.46
C TRP A 258 -3.64 -10.58 -1.69
N TYR A 259 -4.61 -10.67 -0.77
CA TYR A 259 -4.88 -9.66 0.25
C TYR A 259 -4.71 -10.31 1.63
N PRO A 260 -3.49 -10.30 2.20
CA PRO A 260 -3.16 -11.07 3.40
C PRO A 260 -3.91 -10.60 4.65
N ILE A 261 -4.36 -9.35 4.66
CA ILE A 261 -4.99 -8.68 5.82
C ILE A 261 -6.37 -8.12 5.48
N GLY A 262 -7.07 -8.77 4.55
CA GLY A 262 -8.41 -8.38 4.11
C GLY A 262 -8.42 -7.07 3.34
N LEU A 263 -9.63 -6.49 3.18
CA LEU A 263 -9.89 -5.23 2.48
C LEU A 263 -10.99 -4.47 3.20
N VAL A 264 -11.07 -3.15 2.96
CA VAL A 264 -12.19 -2.29 3.35
C VAL A 264 -12.44 -2.28 4.88
N ALA A 265 -11.36 -2.23 5.67
CA ALA A 265 -11.45 -2.14 7.14
C ALA A 265 -12.15 -0.86 7.62
N GLY A 266 -12.14 0.19 6.81
CA GLY A 266 -12.72 1.50 7.15
C GLY A 266 -11.86 2.32 8.09
N HIS A 267 -10.65 1.85 8.42
CA HIS A 267 -9.68 2.50 9.30
C HIS A 267 -8.29 1.88 9.08
N THR A 268 -7.24 2.59 9.52
CA THR A 268 -5.86 2.09 9.48
C THR A 268 -5.68 0.94 10.47
N ARG A 269 -5.31 -0.23 9.95
CA ARG A 269 -4.91 -1.40 10.75
C ARG A 269 -3.52 -1.20 11.35
N LYS A 270 -3.35 -1.58 12.61
CA LYS A 270 -2.09 -1.43 13.37
C LYS A 270 -1.58 -2.78 13.85
N GLY A 271 -0.26 -2.91 13.96
CA GLY A 271 0.42 -4.12 14.42
C GLY A 271 1.41 -4.67 13.40
N ASN A 272 2.09 -5.75 13.79
CA ASN A 272 3.06 -6.43 12.93
C ASN A 272 2.38 -7.52 12.08
N PHE A 273 2.42 -7.34 10.76
CA PHE A 273 1.82 -8.26 9.79
C PHE A 273 2.83 -9.13 9.03
N LEU A 274 4.12 -9.12 9.41
CA LEU A 274 5.13 -9.98 8.76
C LEU A 274 4.80 -11.49 8.79
N PRO A 275 4.25 -12.06 9.89
CA PRO A 275 3.80 -13.45 9.89
C PRO A 275 2.72 -13.78 8.84
N TYR A 276 1.95 -12.78 8.39
CA TYR A 276 0.87 -12.96 7.41
C TYR A 276 1.38 -13.15 6.00
N VAL A 277 2.66 -12.80 5.76
CA VAL A 277 3.28 -12.83 4.43
C VAL A 277 4.54 -13.70 4.39
N ASP A 278 4.72 -14.58 5.39
CA ASP A 278 5.80 -15.57 5.47
C ASP A 278 5.88 -16.43 4.19
N ASN A 279 4.72 -16.92 3.74
CA ASN A 279 4.62 -17.79 2.58
C ASN A 279 3.29 -17.62 1.82
N TYR A 280 3.33 -17.79 0.50
CA TYR A 280 2.16 -17.88 -0.36
C TYR A 280 1.87 -19.35 -0.72
N GLY A 281 1.12 -20.07 0.11
CA GLY A 281 0.81 -21.48 -0.13
C GLY A 281 -0.13 -21.68 -1.33
N ILE A 282 0.27 -22.53 -2.30
CA ILE A 282 -0.60 -22.94 -3.42
C ILE A 282 -1.04 -24.40 -3.19
N PRO A 283 -2.23 -24.65 -2.61
CA PRO A 283 -2.64 -25.99 -2.17
C PRO A 283 -2.87 -26.98 -3.31
N PHE A 284 -3.02 -26.48 -4.53
CA PHE A 284 -3.20 -27.27 -5.76
C PHE A 284 -1.95 -27.32 -6.64
N SER A 285 -0.76 -27.06 -6.09
CA SER A 285 0.51 -27.14 -6.81
C SER A 285 0.83 -28.55 -7.36
N ASN A 286 0.12 -29.58 -6.90
CA ASN A 286 0.17 -30.95 -7.41
C ASN A 286 -0.80 -31.23 -8.58
N ALA A 287 -1.62 -30.27 -9.00
CA ALA A 287 -2.54 -30.44 -10.12
C ALA A 287 -1.77 -30.80 -11.41
N LYS A 288 -2.35 -31.69 -12.23
CA LYS A 288 -1.68 -32.16 -13.45
C LYS A 288 -1.53 -31.00 -14.43
N GLY A 289 -0.28 -30.67 -14.78
CA GLY A 289 0.06 -29.58 -15.70
C GLY A 289 0.39 -28.24 -15.01
N PHE A 290 0.33 -28.17 -13.69
CA PHE A 290 0.69 -26.99 -12.90
C PHE A 290 2.09 -26.45 -13.21
N ASP A 291 3.06 -27.35 -13.29
CA ASP A 291 4.47 -27.09 -13.57
C ASP A 291 4.76 -26.58 -15.00
N LYS A 292 3.75 -26.58 -15.88
CA LYS A 292 3.88 -26.16 -17.29
C LYS A 292 3.27 -24.79 -17.57
N LYS A 293 2.78 -24.09 -16.56
CA LYS A 293 2.12 -22.79 -16.70
C LYS A 293 2.94 -21.71 -16.01
N ALA A 294 3.09 -20.56 -16.67
CA ALA A 294 3.62 -19.37 -16.01
C ALA A 294 2.71 -18.90 -14.88
N LYS A 295 3.29 -18.22 -13.90
CA LYS A 295 2.57 -17.68 -12.74
C LYS A 295 2.68 -16.16 -12.70
N ALA A 296 1.54 -15.49 -12.62
CA ALA A 296 1.43 -14.06 -12.47
C ALA A 296 0.57 -13.72 -11.24
N VAL A 297 1.03 -12.83 -10.37
CA VAL A 297 0.15 -12.16 -9.41
C VAL A 297 -0.44 -10.97 -10.13
N TYR A 298 -1.73 -11.01 -10.44
CA TYR A 298 -2.38 -9.95 -11.21
C TYR A 298 -2.76 -8.77 -10.30
N GLU A 299 -3.13 -9.06 -9.05
CA GLU A 299 -3.48 -8.07 -8.02
C GLU A 299 -3.02 -8.57 -6.64
N TYR A 300 -2.44 -7.68 -5.85
CA TYR A 300 -2.18 -7.93 -4.44
C TYR A 300 -1.98 -6.60 -3.72
N ASP A 301 -2.20 -6.58 -2.42
CA ASP A 301 -1.86 -5.44 -1.58
C ASP A 301 -1.94 -5.82 -0.08
N PRO A 302 -1.00 -5.38 0.77
CA PRO A 302 -1.20 -5.40 2.21
C PRO A 302 -2.11 -4.21 2.58
N ALA A 303 -3.41 -4.41 2.39
CA ALA A 303 -4.38 -3.30 2.40
C ALA A 303 -4.67 -2.73 3.80
N ASP A 304 -5.22 -1.52 3.83
CA ASP A 304 -5.61 -0.78 5.05
C ASP A 304 -4.46 -0.49 6.04
N ILE A 305 -3.20 -0.45 5.56
CA ILE A 305 -2.03 -0.04 6.36
C ILE A 305 -1.23 1.07 5.67
N THR A 306 -0.56 1.88 6.50
CA THR A 306 0.37 2.92 6.05
C THR A 306 1.84 2.50 6.10
N TYR A 307 2.12 1.28 6.57
CA TYR A 307 3.47 0.76 6.75
C TYR A 307 4.23 0.52 5.44
N SER A 308 5.57 0.58 5.53
CA SER A 308 6.49 0.52 4.39
C SER A 308 7.39 -0.72 4.36
N TYR A 309 7.11 -1.75 5.16
CA TYR A 309 7.93 -2.97 5.22
C TYR A 309 7.34 -4.19 4.48
N MET A 310 6.09 -4.13 4.04
CA MET A 310 5.35 -5.31 3.57
C MET A 310 5.66 -5.74 2.12
N TYR A 311 5.79 -4.80 1.18
CA TYR A 311 5.90 -5.13 -0.25
C TYR A 311 7.11 -6.03 -0.59
N PRO A 312 8.33 -5.80 -0.04
CA PRO A 312 9.47 -6.69 -0.30
C PRO A 312 9.27 -8.09 0.26
N ALA A 313 8.65 -8.23 1.45
CA ALA A 313 8.34 -9.54 2.05
C ALA A 313 7.33 -10.33 1.20
N MET A 314 6.26 -9.68 0.74
CA MET A 314 5.29 -10.29 -0.18
C MET A 314 5.96 -10.70 -1.50
N THR A 315 6.82 -9.85 -2.05
CA THR A 315 7.54 -10.15 -3.29
C THR A 315 8.47 -11.34 -3.12
N ARG A 316 9.18 -11.44 -1.99
CA ARG A 316 9.98 -12.62 -1.65
C ARG A 316 9.11 -13.89 -1.63
N ALA A 317 7.96 -13.86 -0.95
CA ALA A 317 7.03 -14.98 -0.92
C ALA A 317 6.54 -15.39 -2.32
N PHE A 318 6.26 -14.43 -3.20
CA PHE A 318 5.94 -14.70 -4.59
C PHE A 318 7.11 -15.33 -5.36
N ARG A 319 8.33 -14.83 -5.20
CA ARG A 319 9.51 -15.39 -5.86
C ARG A 319 9.80 -16.83 -5.40
N MET A 320 9.60 -17.13 -4.12
CA MET A 320 9.67 -18.49 -3.56
C MET A 320 8.70 -19.47 -4.25
N GLN A 321 7.58 -18.98 -4.77
CA GLN A 321 6.55 -19.77 -5.47
C GLN A 321 6.67 -19.73 -7.00
N GLY A 322 7.71 -19.08 -7.52
CA GLY A 322 8.00 -19.02 -8.96
C GLY A 322 7.14 -18.04 -9.73
N PHE A 323 6.61 -17.01 -9.08
CA PHE A 323 5.96 -15.91 -9.78
C PHE A 323 6.99 -15.06 -10.53
N GLN A 324 6.65 -14.72 -11.77
CA GLN A 324 7.50 -13.92 -12.65
C GLN A 324 6.83 -12.59 -13.03
N TRP A 325 5.53 -12.47 -12.85
CA TRP A 325 4.79 -11.22 -13.03
C TRP A 325 4.09 -10.87 -11.74
N ILE A 326 4.32 -9.67 -11.20
CA ILE A 326 3.83 -9.28 -9.88
C ILE A 326 3.34 -7.82 -9.97
N THR A 327 2.02 -7.62 -9.97
CA THR A 327 1.42 -6.28 -10.07
C THR A 327 0.50 -5.98 -8.89
N GLN A 328 0.81 -4.92 -8.16
CA GLN A 328 0.02 -4.43 -7.01
C GLN A 328 -1.31 -3.83 -7.50
N PHE A 329 -2.37 -3.94 -6.72
CA PHE A 329 -3.65 -3.27 -6.99
C PHE A 329 -3.96 -2.32 -5.84
N ALA A 330 -4.17 -1.02 -6.06
CA ALA A 330 -3.79 -0.28 -7.26
C ALA A 330 -3.02 0.99 -6.89
N TYR A 331 -2.37 1.59 -7.87
CA TYR A 331 -1.74 2.90 -7.75
C TYR A 331 -2.80 4.00 -7.84
N ASP A 332 -2.82 4.90 -6.85
CA ASP A 332 -3.75 6.02 -6.78
C ASP A 332 -3.34 7.14 -7.75
N PRO A 333 -4.23 7.57 -8.67
CA PRO A 333 -3.90 8.67 -9.58
C PRO A 333 -3.56 9.95 -8.84
N ILE A 334 -2.47 10.62 -9.25
CA ILE A 334 -1.88 11.76 -8.52
C ILE A 334 -2.88 12.90 -8.24
N ASP A 335 -3.83 13.15 -9.13
CA ASP A 335 -4.79 14.25 -8.99
C ASP A 335 -5.88 13.99 -7.93
N ILE A 336 -6.10 12.73 -7.54
CA ILE A 336 -7.12 12.32 -6.55
C ILE A 336 -6.54 11.60 -5.33
N ALA A 337 -5.24 11.29 -5.35
CA ALA A 337 -4.56 10.55 -4.28
C ALA A 337 -4.61 11.27 -2.92
N TRP A 338 -4.67 12.60 -2.89
CA TRP A 338 -4.83 13.39 -1.65
C TRP A 338 -6.05 12.99 -0.80
N ALA A 339 -7.05 12.32 -1.40
CA ALA A 339 -8.29 11.89 -0.76
C ALA A 339 -8.44 10.35 -0.66
N ASN A 340 -7.54 9.57 -1.28
CA ASN A 340 -7.61 8.10 -1.35
C ASN A 340 -9.01 7.57 -1.74
N THR A 341 -9.54 8.04 -2.87
CA THR A 341 -10.92 7.70 -3.29
C THR A 341 -11.02 6.61 -4.34
N GLU A 342 -9.89 6.19 -4.93
CA GLU A 342 -9.91 5.21 -6.02
C GLU A 342 -10.38 3.85 -5.53
N TYR A 343 -9.60 3.28 -4.61
CA TYR A 343 -9.98 2.16 -3.80
C TYR A 343 -9.53 2.48 -2.40
N GLN A 344 -10.49 2.65 -1.49
CA GLN A 344 -10.25 3.22 -0.15
C GLN A 344 -9.20 2.47 0.67
N THR A 345 -8.74 1.29 0.22
CA THR A 345 -7.98 0.29 0.98
C THR A 345 -6.50 0.21 0.58
N HIS A 346 -6.09 0.71 -0.59
CA HIS A 346 -4.74 0.47 -1.12
C HIS A 346 -3.74 1.58 -0.82
N PHE A 347 -4.16 2.82 -1.04
CA PHE A 347 -3.38 4.04 -0.87
C PHE A 347 -1.88 3.93 -1.21
N LEU A 348 -1.56 4.05 -2.51
CA LEU A 348 -0.19 4.03 -3.04
C LEU A 348 0.01 5.14 -4.09
N ASN A 349 0.87 6.11 -3.78
CA ASN A 349 1.34 7.14 -4.72
C ASN A 349 2.74 7.64 -4.33
N LEU A 350 3.60 7.97 -5.29
CA LEU A 350 4.96 8.45 -5.00
C LEU A 350 4.99 9.75 -4.17
N ALA A 351 4.09 10.68 -4.47
CA ALA A 351 4.05 11.97 -3.77
C ALA A 351 3.31 11.89 -2.44
N TYR A 352 2.20 11.13 -2.35
CA TYR A 352 1.35 11.11 -1.15
C TYR A 352 1.69 10.00 -0.15
N THR A 353 2.36 8.93 -0.59
CA THR A 353 2.82 7.84 0.29
C THR A 353 4.28 7.49 0.01
N PRO A 354 5.22 8.44 0.17
CA PRO A 354 6.62 8.27 -0.26
C PRO A 354 7.28 7.04 0.35
N ASN A 355 7.05 6.74 1.63
CA ASN A 355 7.58 5.55 2.28
C ASN A 355 7.11 4.25 1.59
N LYS A 356 5.78 4.11 1.34
CA LYS A 356 5.22 2.96 0.62
C LYS A 356 5.74 2.88 -0.82
N ALA A 357 5.90 4.01 -1.49
CA ALA A 357 6.40 4.06 -2.86
C ALA A 357 7.88 3.62 -2.95
N ILE A 358 8.74 4.06 -2.01
CA ILE A 358 10.12 3.55 -1.94
C ILE A 358 10.15 2.06 -1.58
N SER A 359 9.25 1.58 -0.72
CA SER A 359 9.07 0.15 -0.45
C SER A 359 8.72 -0.64 -1.72
N MET A 360 7.83 -0.12 -2.58
CA MET A 360 7.52 -0.68 -3.88
C MET A 360 8.72 -0.70 -4.83
N LYS A 361 9.57 0.34 -4.81
CA LYS A 361 10.83 0.36 -5.57
C LYS A 361 11.81 -0.72 -5.10
N ILE A 362 11.92 -0.93 -3.79
CA ILE A 362 12.74 -2.00 -3.20
C ILE A 362 12.19 -3.37 -3.60
N ALA A 363 10.87 -3.54 -3.54
CA ALA A 363 10.20 -4.76 -3.95
C ALA A 363 10.39 -5.08 -5.45
N ALA A 364 10.44 -4.08 -6.33
CA ALA A 364 10.82 -4.29 -7.73
C ALA A 364 12.21 -4.92 -7.85
N GLU A 365 13.20 -4.45 -7.07
CA GLU A 365 14.53 -5.07 -7.03
C GLU A 365 14.51 -6.49 -6.46
N VAL A 366 13.62 -6.82 -5.50
CA VAL A 366 13.40 -8.20 -5.06
C VAL A 366 12.96 -9.07 -6.24
N ALA A 367 11.99 -8.62 -7.03
CA ALA A 367 11.52 -9.37 -8.19
C ALA A 367 12.61 -9.59 -9.25
N TYR A 368 13.49 -8.60 -9.45
CA TYR A 368 14.56 -8.66 -10.46
C TYR A 368 15.78 -9.46 -10.01
N ARG A 369 16.09 -9.47 -8.71
CA ARG A 369 17.33 -10.05 -8.16
C ARG A 369 17.14 -11.40 -7.50
N VAL A 370 15.99 -11.66 -6.87
CA VAL A 370 15.73 -12.94 -6.21
C VAL A 370 15.33 -13.99 -7.26
N PRO A 371 16.09 -15.09 -7.40
CA PRO A 371 15.73 -16.20 -8.29
C PRO A 371 14.38 -16.83 -7.95
N MET A 372 13.67 -17.29 -8.99
CA MET A 372 12.47 -18.11 -8.82
C MET A 372 12.77 -19.35 -7.97
N TYR A 373 11.84 -19.70 -7.10
CA TYR A 373 11.88 -20.88 -6.23
C TYR A 373 13.06 -20.92 -5.23
N GLN A 374 13.82 -19.83 -5.10
CA GLN A 374 14.79 -19.73 -4.00
C GLN A 374 14.03 -19.72 -2.67
N LYS A 375 14.42 -20.63 -1.77
CA LYS A 375 13.82 -20.76 -0.43
C LYS A 375 14.56 -19.88 0.58
N TYR A 376 13.82 -19.43 1.57
CA TYR A 376 14.33 -18.72 2.74
C TYR A 376 13.86 -19.46 4.01
N ALA A 377 14.47 -19.13 5.16
CA ALA A 377 13.96 -19.57 6.46
C ALA A 377 12.55 -19.00 6.70
N LYS A 378 11.85 -19.47 7.73
CA LYS A 378 10.58 -18.87 8.14
C LYS A 378 10.80 -17.61 8.98
N TYR A 379 9.76 -16.80 9.08
CA TYR A 379 9.66 -15.69 10.02
C TYR A 379 10.01 -16.11 11.46
N PRO A 380 10.89 -15.37 12.15
CA PRO A 380 11.37 -14.02 11.85
C PRO A 380 12.70 -13.96 11.09
N ASN A 381 13.33 -15.09 10.77
CA ASN A 381 14.66 -15.10 10.15
C ASN A 381 14.64 -14.64 8.68
N ASP A 382 13.47 -14.68 8.05
CA ASP A 382 13.22 -14.27 6.68
C ASP A 382 13.19 -12.74 6.49
N THR A 383 13.23 -11.95 7.57
CA THR A 383 13.23 -10.49 7.50
C THR A 383 14.52 -9.91 6.95
N VAL A 384 15.58 -10.73 6.87
CA VAL A 384 16.82 -10.44 6.15
C VAL A 384 17.01 -11.51 5.09
N PHE A 385 17.10 -11.11 3.83
CA PHE A 385 17.24 -12.05 2.71
C PHE A 385 18.02 -11.42 1.56
N ALA A 386 19.05 -12.11 1.06
CA ALA A 386 19.99 -11.55 0.09
C ALA A 386 20.51 -10.17 0.56
N ASP A 387 20.32 -9.11 -0.25
CA ASP A 387 20.72 -7.73 0.07
C ASP A 387 19.58 -6.91 0.74
N PHE A 388 18.48 -7.56 1.13
CA PHE A 388 17.25 -6.91 1.60
C PHE A 388 17.02 -7.11 3.10
N HIS A 389 16.41 -6.09 3.71
CA HIS A 389 15.98 -6.12 5.10
C HIS A 389 14.59 -5.46 5.25
N VAL A 390 13.71 -6.05 6.05
CA VAL A 390 12.41 -5.49 6.43
C VAL A 390 12.24 -5.49 7.95
N SER A 391 11.63 -4.46 8.51
CA SER A 391 11.49 -4.29 9.97
C SER A 391 10.19 -3.60 10.33
N TYR A 392 9.36 -4.27 11.14
CA TYR A 392 8.18 -3.67 11.76
C TYR A 392 8.57 -2.56 12.75
N ALA A 393 9.54 -2.85 13.61
CA ALA A 393 9.93 -1.94 14.70
C ALA A 393 10.46 -0.58 14.18
N GLN A 394 11.08 -0.58 13.00
CA GLN A 394 11.60 0.63 12.36
C GLN A 394 10.66 1.17 11.25
N ASP A 395 9.56 0.48 10.97
CA ASP A 395 8.74 0.67 9.78
C ASP A 395 9.60 0.88 8.52
N LEU A 396 10.42 -0.12 8.21
CA LEU A 396 11.51 -0.01 7.24
C LEU A 396 11.51 -1.19 6.26
N SER A 397 11.72 -0.87 4.99
CA SER A 397 12.31 -1.77 4.00
C SER A 397 13.61 -1.15 3.49
N GLU A 398 14.60 -2.01 3.24
CA GLU A 398 15.93 -1.60 2.83
C GLU A 398 16.48 -2.56 1.76
N LEU A 399 17.17 -1.99 0.76
CA LEU A 399 18.09 -2.67 -0.14
C LEU A 399 19.47 -2.07 0.07
N ASN A 400 20.46 -2.90 0.38
CA ASN A 400 21.85 -2.48 0.58
C ASN A 400 22.80 -3.36 -0.25
N SER A 401 22.75 -3.21 -1.57
CA SER A 401 23.68 -3.89 -2.49
C SER A 401 24.93 -3.05 -2.74
N THR A 402 25.89 -3.61 -3.47
CA THR A 402 27.14 -2.91 -3.81
C THR A 402 26.92 -1.66 -4.65
N ASP A 403 25.86 -1.65 -5.47
CA ASP A 403 25.56 -0.60 -6.46
C ASP A 403 24.33 0.26 -6.11
N LYS A 404 23.44 -0.19 -5.22
CA LYS A 404 22.20 0.50 -4.86
C LYS A 404 21.99 0.50 -3.35
N PHE A 405 21.58 1.64 -2.82
CA PHE A 405 21.21 1.78 -1.42
C PHE A 405 19.86 2.48 -1.28
N PHE A 406 18.81 1.70 -1.04
CA PHE A 406 17.42 2.20 -0.96
C PHE A 406 16.82 1.93 0.42
N TYR A 407 16.06 2.87 0.96
CA TYR A 407 15.41 2.74 2.27
C TYR A 407 14.10 3.50 2.34
N SER A 408 13.03 2.84 2.80
CA SER A 408 11.69 3.44 2.88
C SER A 408 11.46 4.33 4.10
N ASN A 409 12.38 4.33 5.06
CA ASN A 409 12.33 5.17 6.26
C ASN A 409 13.75 5.39 6.80
N ASN A 410 13.89 6.08 7.93
CA ASN A 410 15.19 6.30 8.57
C ASN A 410 15.94 4.99 8.80
N THR A 411 17.22 4.96 8.42
CA THR A 411 18.10 3.81 8.63
C THR A 411 19.43 4.22 9.24
N ALA A 412 19.99 3.33 10.05
CA ALA A 412 21.35 3.46 10.57
C ALA A 412 22.38 2.66 9.74
N SER A 413 21.93 1.87 8.76
CA SER A 413 22.78 1.10 7.87
C SER A 413 23.66 2.01 7.02
N SER A 414 24.94 1.67 6.90
CA SER A 414 25.83 2.31 5.92
C SER A 414 25.84 1.49 4.62
N PRO A 415 26.02 2.12 3.44
CA PRO A 415 26.16 1.39 2.19
C PRO A 415 27.29 0.35 2.29
N VAL A 416 27.05 -0.87 1.83
CA VAL A 416 28.04 -1.96 1.93
C VAL A 416 29.33 -1.68 1.15
N MET A 417 29.22 -1.00 -0.01
CA MET A 417 30.36 -0.61 -0.86
C MET A 417 30.18 0.83 -1.39
N PRO A 418 30.44 1.86 -0.57
CA PRO A 418 30.14 3.25 -0.94
C PRO A 418 30.76 3.71 -2.26
N GLU A 419 31.97 3.27 -2.59
CA GLU A 419 32.66 3.66 -3.83
C GLU A 419 32.02 3.13 -5.13
N GLN A 420 31.26 2.03 -5.04
CA GLN A 420 30.59 1.41 -6.19
C GLN A 420 29.15 1.89 -6.37
N LEU A 421 28.63 2.68 -5.43
CA LEU A 421 27.25 3.15 -5.41
C LEU A 421 26.92 3.93 -6.70
N GLN A 422 25.82 3.53 -7.34
CA GLN A 422 25.26 4.14 -8.56
C GLN A 422 23.92 4.82 -8.32
N SER A 423 23.16 4.35 -7.32
CA SER A 423 21.84 4.91 -7.03
C SER A 423 21.51 4.86 -5.54
N VAL A 424 20.90 5.93 -5.05
CA VAL A 424 20.30 6.01 -3.72
C VAL A 424 18.85 6.48 -3.87
N ALA A 425 17.94 5.91 -3.10
CA ALA A 425 16.54 6.30 -3.06
C ALA A 425 16.06 6.19 -1.61
N GLY A 426 15.54 7.27 -1.06
CA GLY A 426 15.28 7.34 0.37
C GLY A 426 14.00 8.09 0.68
N CYS A 427 13.35 7.68 1.76
CA CYS A 427 12.44 8.53 2.53
C CYS A 427 12.99 8.58 3.97
N GLY A 428 13.16 9.76 4.54
CA GLY A 428 13.90 9.94 5.80
C GLY A 428 15.43 10.00 5.62
N SER A 429 16.19 9.65 6.64
CA SER A 429 17.65 9.85 6.73
C SER A 429 18.44 8.54 6.82
N SER A 430 19.70 8.59 6.35
CA SER A 430 20.72 7.55 6.47
C SER A 430 22.08 8.17 6.83
N PRO A 431 23.13 7.37 7.10
CA PRO A 431 24.47 7.89 7.35
C PRO A 431 25.07 8.73 6.21
N ILE A 432 24.61 8.53 4.97
CA ILE A 432 25.10 9.27 3.79
C ILE A 432 24.17 10.39 3.32
N VAL A 433 22.91 10.38 3.75
CA VAL A 433 21.95 11.46 3.46
C VAL A 433 21.15 11.81 4.71
N LYS A 434 21.28 13.03 5.23
CA LYS A 434 20.37 13.56 6.25
C LYS A 434 19.37 14.48 5.59
N TYR A 435 18.09 14.26 5.83
CA TYR A 435 17.01 15.03 5.23
C TYR A 435 15.90 15.28 6.25
N GLU A 436 15.49 16.55 6.36
CA GLU A 436 14.45 16.96 7.32
C GLU A 436 13.03 16.84 6.75
N GLY A 437 12.88 16.88 5.43
CA GLY A 437 11.58 16.74 4.77
C GLY A 437 11.04 15.30 4.81
N THR A 438 9.75 15.17 4.50
CA THR A 438 9.03 13.89 4.50
C THR A 438 8.84 13.29 3.11
N GLY A 439 9.18 14.04 2.05
CA GLY A 439 9.15 13.55 0.68
C GLY A 439 10.25 12.53 0.38
N ALA A 440 9.99 11.67 -0.62
CA ALA A 440 11.02 10.79 -1.18
C ALA A 440 12.10 11.60 -1.93
N TYR A 441 13.33 11.11 -1.95
CA TYR A 441 14.39 11.64 -2.80
C TYR A 441 15.15 10.52 -3.49
N PHE A 442 15.82 10.90 -4.58
CA PHE A 442 16.60 9.99 -5.38
C PHE A 442 17.90 10.63 -5.85
N LEU A 443 18.98 9.88 -5.77
CA LEU A 443 20.31 10.27 -6.22
C LEU A 443 20.80 9.26 -7.26
N ASP A 444 21.03 9.72 -8.48
CA ASP A 444 21.50 8.91 -9.60
C ASP A 444 22.91 9.35 -10.01
N LYS A 445 23.89 8.44 -10.02
CA LYS A 445 25.25 8.75 -10.43
C LYS A 445 25.31 8.86 -11.94
N LEU A 446 25.65 10.04 -12.46
CA LEU A 446 25.81 10.27 -13.90
C LEU A 446 27.26 10.02 -14.32
N GLU A 447 28.20 10.56 -13.54
CA GLU A 447 29.63 10.36 -13.70
C GLU A 447 30.31 10.35 -12.31
N ASN A 448 31.58 9.95 -12.22
CA ASN A 448 32.34 10.06 -10.97
C ASN A 448 32.52 11.53 -10.59
N GLY A 449 31.78 12.00 -9.57
CA GLY A 449 31.76 13.41 -9.16
C GLY A 449 30.58 14.22 -9.73
N LEU A 450 29.62 13.59 -10.40
CA LEU A 450 28.38 14.20 -10.85
C LEU A 450 27.18 13.30 -10.56
N TRP A 451 26.24 13.81 -9.77
CA TRP A 451 25.01 13.12 -9.39
C TRP A 451 23.78 13.95 -9.76
N ARG A 452 22.68 13.31 -10.14
CA ARG A 452 21.35 13.91 -10.20
C ARG A 452 20.66 13.69 -8.87
N LEU A 453 20.13 14.75 -8.26
CA LEU A 453 19.24 14.70 -7.10
C LEU A 453 17.82 15.07 -7.55
N GLU A 454 16.83 14.25 -7.19
CA GLU A 454 15.42 14.57 -7.30
C GLU A 454 14.78 14.51 -5.92
N VAL A 455 13.97 15.51 -5.57
CA VAL A 455 13.31 15.63 -4.27
C VAL A 455 11.81 15.83 -4.49
N MET A 456 10.99 14.90 -4.00
CA MET A 456 9.53 15.00 -3.96
C MET A 456 9.07 15.97 -2.86
N PRO A 457 7.89 16.59 -2.98
CA PRO A 457 7.34 17.43 -1.92
C PRO A 457 7.05 16.63 -0.66
N ASP A 458 6.90 17.35 0.44
CA ASP A 458 6.55 16.76 1.72
C ASP A 458 5.10 16.26 1.67
N ALA A 459 4.91 15.05 2.17
CA ALA A 459 3.61 14.44 2.40
C ALA A 459 3.37 14.39 3.91
N VAL A 460 2.26 14.97 4.37
CA VAL A 460 1.86 14.92 5.78
C VAL A 460 0.46 14.33 5.86
N GLN A 461 0.33 13.16 6.48
CA GLN A 461 -0.97 12.54 6.71
C GLN A 461 -1.74 13.37 7.73
N ILE A 462 -2.94 13.83 7.38
CA ILE A 462 -3.79 14.69 8.23
C ILE A 462 -5.09 14.02 8.71
N ASP A 463 -5.43 12.88 8.13
CA ASP A 463 -6.60 12.08 8.51
C ASP A 463 -6.34 10.59 8.23
N ASP A 464 -7.25 9.70 8.66
CA ASP A 464 -7.18 8.28 8.32
C ASP A 464 -7.52 8.07 6.83
N PRO A 465 -6.57 7.59 6.00
CA PRO A 465 -6.80 7.40 4.58
C PRO A 465 -7.83 6.33 4.26
N PHE A 466 -8.04 5.35 5.14
CA PHE A 466 -8.89 4.19 4.89
C PHE A 466 -10.33 4.36 5.38
N SER A 467 -10.65 5.51 6.00
CA SER A 467 -12.02 5.90 6.29
C SER A 467 -12.83 6.13 5.01
N LYS A 468 -14.17 6.21 5.13
CA LYS A 468 -15.10 6.30 3.99
C LYS A 468 -14.59 7.26 2.88
N PRO A 469 -14.50 6.80 1.61
CA PRO A 469 -13.92 7.58 0.51
C PRO A 469 -14.77 8.81 0.20
N SER A 470 -14.12 9.96 0.04
CA SER A 470 -14.78 11.22 -0.35
C SER A 470 -13.78 12.25 -0.87
N LEU A 471 -14.07 12.86 -2.03
CA LEU A 471 -13.36 14.05 -2.54
C LEU A 471 -13.65 15.33 -1.72
N LYS A 472 -14.29 15.22 -0.55
CA LYS A 472 -14.43 16.30 0.44
C LYS A 472 -13.50 16.13 1.63
N LYS A 473 -12.77 15.01 1.69
CA LYS A 473 -11.86 14.63 2.77
C LYS A 473 -10.44 14.60 2.21
N GLU A 474 -9.58 15.41 2.79
CA GLU A 474 -8.14 15.33 2.55
C GLU A 474 -7.50 14.44 3.60
N VAL A 475 -6.73 13.45 3.17
CA VAL A 475 -6.09 12.46 4.05
C VAL A 475 -4.58 12.67 4.13
N VAL A 476 -3.97 13.19 3.07
CA VAL A 476 -2.56 13.62 3.04
C VAL A 476 -2.48 14.98 2.36
N THR A 477 -1.83 15.91 3.02
CA THR A 477 -1.54 17.24 2.46
C THR A 477 -0.12 17.32 1.92
N ILE A 478 0.02 18.06 0.82
CA ILE A 478 1.31 18.30 0.16
C ILE A 478 1.82 19.67 0.54
N ALA A 479 3.09 19.75 0.92
CA ALA A 479 3.78 20.99 1.23
C ALA A 479 5.10 21.11 0.44
N TRP A 480 5.38 22.33 -0.02
CA TRP A 480 6.58 22.67 -0.80
C TRP A 480 7.51 23.54 0.03
N ASN A 481 8.22 22.91 0.96
CA ASN A 481 9.18 23.60 1.83
C ASN A 481 10.61 23.50 1.30
N THR A 482 11.46 24.39 1.81
CA THR A 482 12.92 24.28 1.63
C THR A 482 13.52 23.67 2.88
N TRP A 483 14.23 22.57 2.72
CA TRP A 483 14.87 21.82 3.81
C TRP A 483 16.38 21.83 3.71
N ALA A 484 17.03 21.73 4.87
CA ALA A 484 18.43 21.35 4.92
C ALA A 484 18.56 19.86 4.53
N MET A 485 19.54 19.57 3.68
CA MET A 485 19.93 18.22 3.31
C MET A 485 21.45 18.09 3.39
N GLU A 486 21.96 17.08 4.08
CA GLU A 486 23.39 16.70 4.01
C GLU A 486 23.53 15.53 3.03
N VAL A 487 24.47 15.62 2.08
CA VAL A 487 24.71 14.57 1.07
C VAL A 487 26.19 14.20 1.05
N ARG A 488 26.50 12.93 1.29
CA ARG A 488 27.86 12.37 1.34
C ARG A 488 27.95 11.19 0.37
N LEU A 489 28.30 11.48 -0.88
CA LEU A 489 28.36 10.50 -1.97
C LEU A 489 29.79 10.33 -2.50
N PRO A 490 30.13 9.15 -3.02
CA PRO A 490 31.46 8.88 -3.57
C PRO A 490 31.77 9.85 -4.72
N GLY A 491 33.00 10.36 -4.73
CA GLY A 491 33.49 11.30 -5.75
C GLY A 491 32.92 12.72 -5.69
N LEU A 492 31.89 13.00 -4.87
CA LEU A 492 31.29 14.35 -4.79
C LEU A 492 32.18 15.35 -4.03
N GLY A 493 33.04 14.84 -3.14
CA GLY A 493 33.95 15.65 -2.32
C GLY A 493 33.24 16.35 -1.15
N GLU A 494 33.99 17.20 -0.43
CA GLU A 494 33.44 17.97 0.69
C GLU A 494 32.64 19.21 0.26
N ASN A 495 32.90 19.75 -0.93
CA ASN A 495 32.19 20.88 -1.50
C ASN A 495 31.78 20.59 -2.94
N PHE A 496 30.56 20.96 -3.32
CA PHE A 496 30.01 20.71 -4.65
C PHE A 496 29.03 21.81 -5.06
N THR A 497 28.88 22.03 -6.36
CA THR A 497 27.88 22.93 -6.92
C THR A 497 26.53 22.24 -7.02
N VAL A 498 25.47 23.00 -6.83
CA VAL A 498 24.08 22.56 -6.97
C VAL A 498 23.40 23.42 -8.04
N THR A 499 22.91 22.79 -9.10
CA THR A 499 22.25 23.48 -10.22
C THR A 499 20.91 22.80 -10.48
N ALA A 500 19.81 23.54 -10.32
CA ALA A 500 18.49 23.06 -10.69
C ALA A 500 18.35 22.90 -12.21
N ILE A 501 17.69 21.83 -12.64
CA ILE A 501 17.51 21.51 -14.06
C ILE A 501 16.07 21.28 -14.49
N ASN A 502 15.12 21.15 -13.55
CA ASN A 502 13.70 21.05 -13.88
C ASN A 502 13.12 22.42 -14.24
N ASP A 503 12.07 22.42 -15.06
CA ASP A 503 11.39 23.65 -15.47
C ASP A 503 10.81 24.39 -14.26
N GLY A 504 10.89 25.73 -14.28
CA GLY A 504 10.44 26.60 -13.18
C GLY A 504 11.41 26.69 -11.98
N ASN A 505 12.55 25.99 -12.00
CA ASN A 505 13.55 26.05 -10.93
C ASN A 505 14.89 26.61 -11.44
N ALA A 506 15.22 27.84 -11.03
CA ALA A 506 16.45 28.54 -11.43
C ALA A 506 17.55 28.50 -10.35
N TYR A 507 17.39 27.66 -9.32
CA TYR A 507 18.33 27.62 -8.20
C TYR A 507 19.74 27.21 -8.66
N ASN A 508 20.73 28.00 -8.26
CA ASN A 508 22.14 27.72 -8.45
C ASN A 508 22.90 28.12 -7.18
N GLY A 509 23.72 27.22 -6.66
CA GLY A 509 24.44 27.45 -5.41
C GLY A 509 25.65 26.55 -5.22
N LEU A 510 26.33 26.76 -4.10
CA LEU A 510 27.44 25.95 -3.62
C LEU A 510 27.03 25.33 -2.28
N SER A 511 27.42 24.08 -2.05
CA SER A 511 27.24 23.44 -0.75
C SER A 511 28.08 24.12 0.34
N LYS A 512 27.64 24.01 1.60
CA LYS A 512 28.42 24.39 2.78
C LYS A 512 28.90 23.11 3.44
N GLY A 513 30.12 22.66 3.09
CA GLY A 513 30.50 21.27 3.34
C GLY A 513 29.53 20.33 2.60
N ALA A 514 29.07 19.27 3.28
CA ALA A 514 28.09 18.33 2.73
C ALA A 514 26.65 18.88 2.69
N SER A 515 26.39 20.07 3.25
CA SER A 515 25.03 20.60 3.43
C SER A 515 24.57 21.48 2.27
N ILE A 516 23.32 21.29 1.87
CA ILE A 516 22.60 22.07 0.86
C ILE A 516 21.21 22.42 1.37
N SER A 517 20.59 23.44 0.78
CA SER A 517 19.17 23.74 0.98
C SER A 517 18.41 23.36 -0.29
N VAL A 518 17.43 22.47 -0.17
CA VAL A 518 16.68 21.93 -1.31
C VAL A 518 15.19 22.14 -1.09
N LYS A 519 14.52 22.58 -2.14
CA LYS A 519 13.07 22.50 -2.28
C LYS A 519 12.73 21.36 -3.24
N PRO A 520 11.46 20.93 -3.36
CA PRO A 520 11.09 19.90 -4.32
C PRO A 520 11.50 20.30 -5.74
N GLY A 521 12.07 19.35 -6.49
CA GLY A 521 12.64 19.59 -7.81
C GLY A 521 13.84 18.69 -8.11
N VAL A 522 14.52 18.98 -9.22
CA VAL A 522 15.65 18.21 -9.73
C VAL A 522 16.89 19.08 -9.88
N TYR A 523 18.01 18.53 -9.43
CA TYR A 523 19.29 19.21 -9.31
C TYR A 523 20.43 18.34 -9.83
N LEU A 524 21.48 18.97 -10.35
CA LEU A 524 22.79 18.37 -10.54
C LEU A 524 23.70 18.75 -9.39
N LEU A 525 24.27 17.76 -8.71
CA LEU A 525 25.29 17.89 -7.67
C LEU A 525 26.63 17.54 -8.29
N LYS A 526 27.53 18.51 -8.39
CA LYS A 526 28.81 18.36 -9.10
C LYS A 526 29.99 18.76 -8.23
N ASN A 527 30.95 17.87 -8.08
CA ASN A 527 32.21 18.16 -7.42
C ASN A 527 32.88 19.37 -8.10
N THR A 528 33.33 20.35 -7.32
CA THR A 528 33.93 21.59 -7.84
C THR A 528 35.21 21.35 -8.65
N ASN A 529 35.93 20.26 -8.36
CA ASN A 529 37.18 19.89 -9.01
C ASN A 529 36.98 18.92 -10.18
N TYR A 530 35.72 18.60 -10.52
CA TYR A 530 35.39 17.67 -11.60
C TYR A 530 34.86 18.40 -12.84
N THR A 531 35.34 17.98 -14.01
CA THR A 531 34.81 18.41 -15.32
C THR A 531 34.10 17.22 -15.97
N PRO A 532 32.77 17.31 -16.19
CA PRO A 532 32.01 16.26 -16.85
C PRO A 532 32.55 15.97 -18.25
N SER A 533 32.62 14.68 -18.60
CA SER A 533 32.99 14.22 -19.93
C SER A 533 31.85 14.38 -20.95
N THR A 534 30.61 14.40 -20.46
CA THR A 534 29.39 14.56 -21.25
C THR A 534 28.67 15.85 -20.85
N GLU A 535 28.01 16.49 -21.82
CA GLU A 535 27.10 17.60 -21.56
C GLU A 535 25.75 17.07 -21.04
N TRP A 536 25.54 17.17 -19.73
CA TRP A 536 24.29 16.79 -19.08
C TRP A 536 23.35 17.99 -18.97
N GLY A 537 22.17 17.87 -19.56
CA GLY A 537 21.13 18.89 -19.52
C GLY A 537 19.75 18.28 -19.32
N LYS A 538 18.74 19.14 -19.19
CA LYS A 538 17.36 18.71 -18.87
C LYS A 538 16.74 17.73 -19.87
N LYS A 539 17.21 17.73 -21.13
CA LYS A 539 16.76 16.83 -22.21
C LYS A 539 17.61 15.58 -22.37
N SER A 540 18.70 15.43 -21.61
CA SER A 540 19.51 14.22 -21.66
C SER A 540 18.68 13.05 -21.16
N ARG A 541 18.67 11.95 -21.92
CA ARG A 541 18.00 10.71 -21.51
C ARG A 541 18.85 10.00 -20.47
N TRP A 542 18.20 9.53 -19.41
CA TRP A 542 18.79 8.71 -18.37
C TRP A 542 17.85 7.57 -18.05
N ASN A 543 18.22 6.36 -18.47
CA ASN A 543 17.33 5.20 -18.43
C ASN A 543 15.97 5.51 -19.10
N ASP A 544 14.89 5.37 -18.34
CA ASP A 544 13.51 5.58 -18.80
C ASP A 544 12.98 6.98 -18.52
N ILE A 545 13.84 7.95 -18.14
CA ILE A 545 13.46 9.35 -17.88
C ILE A 545 14.34 10.33 -18.65
N LEU A 546 13.90 11.59 -18.72
CA LEU A 546 14.77 12.72 -19.05
C LEU A 546 15.26 13.36 -17.76
N LEU A 547 16.52 13.83 -17.72
CA LEU A 547 17.10 14.33 -16.47
C LEU A 547 16.31 15.47 -15.84
N GLY A 548 15.69 16.36 -16.62
CA GLY A 548 14.93 17.49 -16.09
C GLY A 548 13.43 17.22 -15.86
N GLU A 549 12.94 16.02 -16.16
CA GLU A 549 11.56 15.66 -15.82
C GLU A 549 11.37 15.67 -14.31
N PHE A 550 10.25 16.25 -13.88
CA PHE A 550 9.81 16.30 -12.50
C PHE A 550 8.29 16.41 -12.46
N VAL A 551 7.65 15.49 -11.77
CA VAL A 551 6.20 15.48 -11.57
C VAL A 551 5.94 15.48 -10.08
N ALA A 552 5.14 16.45 -9.64
CA ALA A 552 4.72 16.56 -8.26
C ALA A 552 3.37 17.29 -8.20
N PRO A 553 2.50 16.96 -7.24
CA PRO A 553 1.29 17.73 -7.00
C PRO A 553 1.62 19.12 -6.43
N GLU A 554 0.72 20.07 -6.62
CA GLU A 554 0.82 21.40 -6.02
C GLU A 554 0.66 21.33 -4.49
N ALA A 555 1.16 22.34 -3.78
CA ALA A 555 0.89 22.47 -2.35
C ALA A 555 -0.61 22.64 -2.12
N HIS A 556 -1.17 21.86 -1.17
CA HIS A 556 -2.63 21.80 -1.00
C HIS A 556 -3.14 22.54 0.26
N ALA A 557 -2.35 22.58 1.34
CA ALA A 557 -2.78 23.13 2.63
C ALA A 557 -3.24 24.60 2.53
N LYS A 558 -4.54 24.85 2.77
CA LYS A 558 -5.15 26.19 2.83
C LYS A 558 -5.27 26.76 4.24
N THR A 559 -5.29 25.86 5.23
CA THR A 559 -5.35 26.15 6.66
C THR A 559 -4.45 25.16 7.39
N PHE A 560 -4.29 25.33 8.71
CA PHE A 560 -3.54 24.39 9.51
C PHE A 560 -4.33 23.09 9.73
N SER A 561 -3.59 21.99 9.84
CA SER A 561 -4.06 20.70 10.34
C SER A 561 -3.17 20.29 11.51
N VAL A 562 -3.79 19.82 12.59
CA VAL A 562 -3.09 19.30 13.77
C VAL A 562 -3.47 17.84 13.94
N VAL A 563 -2.49 16.98 13.77
CA VAL A 563 -2.62 15.53 13.94
C VAL A 563 -1.98 15.16 15.25
N HIS A 564 -2.82 14.73 16.18
CA HIS A 564 -2.42 14.41 17.52
C HIS A 564 -3.25 13.23 18.03
N GLN A 565 -2.56 12.24 18.60
CA GLN A 565 -3.20 11.13 19.28
C GLN A 565 -2.99 11.29 20.79
N PRO A 566 -4.03 11.64 21.56
CA PRO A 566 -3.88 11.81 23.00
C PRO A 566 -3.62 10.48 23.70
N ALA A 567 -2.79 10.51 24.74
CA ALA A 567 -2.67 9.38 25.66
C ALA A 567 -4.05 9.10 26.28
N LYS A 568 -4.53 7.84 26.19
CA LYS A 568 -5.86 7.50 26.73
C LYS A 568 -5.86 7.54 28.26
N VAL A 569 -4.75 7.15 28.87
CA VAL A 569 -4.56 7.06 30.32
C VAL A 569 -3.17 7.60 30.68
N ILE A 570 -3.07 8.39 31.74
CA ILE A 570 -1.82 8.94 32.29
C ILE A 570 -1.77 8.78 33.80
N GLU A 571 -0.56 8.82 34.38
CA GLU A 571 -0.37 8.59 35.82
C GLU A 571 -0.23 9.90 36.62
N ARG A 572 -0.92 9.95 37.76
CA ARG A 572 -0.80 11.05 38.72
C ARG A 572 0.64 11.19 39.20
N GLY A 573 1.15 12.42 39.24
CA GLY A 573 2.49 12.71 39.73
C GLY A 573 3.60 12.56 38.67
N LYS A 574 3.26 12.18 37.44
CA LYS A 574 4.17 12.16 36.29
C LYS A 574 3.85 13.32 35.33
N SER A 575 4.87 13.84 34.66
CA SER A 575 4.68 14.78 33.55
C SER A 575 4.17 14.02 32.32
N LEU A 576 3.57 14.75 31.39
CA LEU A 576 3.05 14.18 30.13
C LEU A 576 3.75 14.83 28.94
N GLN A 577 4.36 14.02 28.08
CA GLN A 577 4.82 14.50 26.78
C GLN A 577 3.65 14.54 25.81
N ILE A 578 3.45 15.68 25.15
CA ILE A 578 2.45 15.88 24.11
C ILE A 578 3.19 16.22 22.83
N GLU A 579 2.96 15.43 21.78
CA GLU A 579 3.49 15.66 20.44
C GLU A 579 2.38 15.75 19.40
N ALA A 580 2.50 16.65 18.45
CA ALA A 580 1.57 16.79 17.34
C ALA A 580 2.30 17.09 16.03
N GLN A 581 1.79 16.55 14.93
CA GLN A 581 2.19 16.98 13.59
C GLN A 581 1.32 18.16 13.16
N ILE A 582 1.95 19.26 12.79
CA ILE A 582 1.27 20.50 12.45
C ILE A 582 1.77 20.98 11.09
N VAL A 583 0.86 21.01 10.12
CA VAL A 583 1.10 21.41 8.73
C VAL A 583 0.08 22.45 8.32
N GLY A 584 0.49 23.41 7.49
CA GLY A 584 -0.37 24.47 6.98
C GLY A 584 0.29 25.18 5.80
N PRO A 585 -0.28 26.32 5.34
CA PRO A 585 0.27 27.11 4.23
C PRO A 585 1.70 27.60 4.48
N SER A 586 2.09 27.71 5.75
CA SER A 586 3.44 28.04 6.21
C SER A 586 3.64 27.49 7.62
N PHE A 587 4.86 27.58 8.17
CA PHE A 587 5.06 27.25 9.57
C PHE A 587 4.36 28.25 10.50
N PRO A 588 3.78 27.77 11.62
CA PRO A 588 3.18 28.63 12.64
C PRO A 588 4.24 29.47 13.35
N ASP A 589 3.85 30.66 13.79
CA ASP A 589 4.72 31.57 14.55
C ASP A 589 4.91 31.05 15.99
N SER A 590 3.87 30.42 16.54
CA SER A 590 3.94 29.67 17.78
C SER A 590 2.81 28.65 17.89
N VAL A 591 3.01 27.68 18.78
CA VAL A 591 2.03 26.65 19.12
C VAL A 591 1.93 26.57 20.63
N ILE A 592 0.70 26.62 21.16
CA ILE A 592 0.42 26.76 22.59
C ILE A 592 -0.57 25.68 23.02
N ILE A 593 -0.37 25.09 24.19
CA ILE A 593 -1.32 24.21 24.86
C ILE A 593 -2.02 24.99 25.97
N TYR A 594 -3.35 24.98 25.94
CA TYR A 594 -4.19 25.42 27.05
C TYR A 594 -4.94 24.24 27.64
N THR A 595 -5.08 24.22 28.96
CA THR A 595 -5.97 23.28 29.66
C THR A 595 -7.41 23.80 29.67
N ASP A 596 -8.37 22.96 30.07
CA ASP A 596 -9.77 23.37 30.31
C ASP A 596 -9.95 24.32 31.52
N LYS A 597 -8.87 24.71 32.21
CA LYS A 597 -8.88 25.61 33.39
C LYS A 597 -8.53 27.06 33.06
N VAL A 598 -8.62 27.45 31.79
CA VAL A 598 -8.40 28.83 31.36
C VAL A 598 -9.65 29.69 31.50
N SER A 599 -9.47 30.99 31.69
CA SER A 599 -10.55 31.97 31.79
C SER A 599 -10.14 33.29 31.14
N PHE A 600 -11.02 33.84 30.30
CA PHE A 600 -10.81 35.16 29.69
C PHE A 600 -10.72 36.29 30.73
N TRP A 601 -11.34 36.12 31.91
CA TRP A 601 -11.29 37.09 33.01
C TRP A 601 -10.00 37.03 33.83
N SER A 602 -9.13 36.05 33.58
CA SER A 602 -7.90 35.88 34.35
C SER A 602 -6.71 36.51 33.63
N ASP A 603 -5.97 37.36 34.33
CA ASP A 603 -4.67 37.89 33.87
C ASP A 603 -3.57 36.83 33.85
N LYS A 604 -3.81 35.65 34.45
CA LYS A 604 -2.86 34.54 34.54
C LYS A 604 -3.54 33.23 34.15
N ASN A 605 -3.29 32.79 32.93
CA ASN A 605 -3.76 31.50 32.43
C ASN A 605 -2.58 30.52 32.29
N PRO A 606 -2.70 29.28 32.79
CA PRO A 606 -1.65 28.28 32.62
C PRO A 606 -1.57 27.88 31.15
N SER A 607 -0.37 27.96 30.57
CA SER A 607 -0.12 27.56 29.19
C SER A 607 1.25 26.93 29.03
N VAL A 608 1.38 26.07 28.03
CA VAL A 608 2.66 25.43 27.68
C VAL A 608 2.95 25.69 26.21
N LYS A 609 4.10 26.30 25.92
CA LYS A 609 4.54 26.53 24.53
C LYS A 609 5.15 25.26 23.97
N MET A 610 4.62 24.77 22.84
CA MET A 610 5.24 23.67 22.10
C MET A 610 6.45 24.18 21.31
N LYS A 611 7.50 23.36 21.29
CA LYS A 611 8.71 23.59 20.50
C LYS A 611 8.67 22.70 19.27
N ARG A 612 9.09 23.24 18.14
CA ARG A 612 9.33 22.45 16.93
C ARG A 612 10.52 21.51 17.19
N ILE A 613 10.30 20.21 17.12
CA ILE A 613 11.32 19.18 17.36
C ILE A 613 12.09 18.91 16.05
N HIS A 614 11.36 18.60 14.98
CA HIS A 614 11.88 18.36 13.63
C HIS A 614 10.73 18.43 12.62
N GLY A 615 10.99 18.81 11.37
CA GLY A 615 9.97 18.77 10.31
C GLY A 615 8.67 19.47 10.71
N TYR A 616 7.57 18.71 10.74
CA TYR A 616 6.24 19.16 11.17
C TYR A 616 5.89 18.78 12.62
N THR A 617 6.79 18.15 13.35
CA THR A 617 6.57 17.65 14.71
C THR A 617 6.84 18.75 15.72
N TYR A 618 5.83 19.05 16.54
CA TYR A 618 5.90 19.94 17.69
C TYR A 618 5.69 19.14 18.96
N GLY A 619 6.43 19.45 20.01
CA GLY A 619 6.28 18.78 21.31
C GLY A 619 6.39 19.72 22.49
N ALA A 620 5.76 19.32 23.59
CA ALA A 620 5.85 19.97 24.89
C ALA A 620 5.70 18.95 26.02
N GLU A 621 6.38 19.23 27.13
CA GLU A 621 6.15 18.54 28.39
C GLU A 621 5.14 19.32 29.24
N ILE A 622 4.04 18.67 29.59
CA ILE A 622 3.07 19.18 30.56
C ILE A 622 3.61 18.90 31.97
N PRO A 623 3.87 19.95 32.77
CA PRO A 623 4.37 19.79 34.13
C PRO A 623 3.37 19.07 35.05
N VAL A 624 3.90 18.34 36.03
CA VAL A 624 3.10 17.58 37.02
C VAL A 624 2.04 18.43 37.72
N ASN A 625 2.35 19.69 38.05
CA ASN A 625 1.43 20.59 38.76
C ASN A 625 0.24 21.08 37.91
N MET A 626 0.21 20.78 36.61
CA MET A 626 -0.93 21.05 35.71
C MET A 626 -1.86 19.83 35.56
N ILE A 627 -1.46 18.66 36.07
CA ILE A 627 -2.20 17.41 35.93
C ILE A 627 -2.86 17.07 37.28
N ASN A 628 -4.17 17.26 37.34
CA ASN A 628 -4.99 16.96 38.52
C ASN A 628 -5.72 15.61 38.37
N GLU A 629 -6.23 15.08 39.47
CA GLU A 629 -7.04 13.86 39.45
C GLU A 629 -8.32 14.02 38.62
N GLY A 630 -8.75 12.95 37.96
CA GLY A 630 -9.93 12.92 37.09
C GLY A 630 -9.56 12.93 35.60
N LEU A 631 -9.92 13.99 34.89
CA LEU A 631 -9.66 14.15 33.45
C LEU A 631 -8.69 15.30 33.22
N PHE A 632 -7.61 15.03 32.49
CA PHE A 632 -6.76 16.07 31.93
C PHE A 632 -7.28 16.42 30.54
N ARG A 633 -7.69 17.68 30.36
CA ARG A 633 -8.31 18.20 29.13
C ARG A 633 -7.51 19.36 28.59
N TYR A 634 -7.27 19.38 27.28
CA TYR A 634 -6.47 20.41 26.64
C TYR A 634 -6.80 20.65 25.17
N ASN A 635 -6.42 21.84 24.71
CA ASN A 635 -6.39 22.22 23.31
C ASN A 635 -4.94 22.48 22.85
N ILE A 636 -4.71 22.35 21.55
CA ILE A 636 -3.51 22.87 20.87
C ILE A 636 -3.96 24.05 20.01
N ILE A 637 -3.30 25.19 20.19
CA ILE A 637 -3.59 26.45 19.52
C ILE A 637 -2.41 26.73 18.60
N VAL A 638 -2.72 26.89 17.31
CA VAL A 638 -1.75 27.24 16.28
C VAL A 638 -1.89 28.73 15.99
N CYS A 639 -0.82 29.48 16.20
CA CYS A 639 -0.81 30.93 16.04
C CYS A 639 -0.08 31.32 14.75
N LYS A 640 -0.72 32.12 13.90
CA LYS A 640 -0.13 32.65 12.66
C LYS A 640 -0.69 34.01 12.31
N ASP A 641 0.17 35.00 12.03
CA ASP A 641 -0.21 36.34 11.53
C ASP A 641 -1.32 37.01 12.39
N ASN A 642 -1.17 36.97 13.72
CA ASN A 642 -2.14 37.43 14.73
C ASN A 642 -3.48 36.67 14.76
N LYS A 643 -3.61 35.56 14.04
CA LYS A 643 -4.75 34.64 14.14
C LYS A 643 -4.40 33.42 14.97
N ASN A 644 -5.43 32.85 15.61
CA ASN A 644 -5.35 31.62 16.38
C ASN A 644 -6.29 30.58 15.78
N TYR A 645 -5.84 29.34 15.72
CA TYR A 645 -6.64 28.19 15.31
C TYR A 645 -6.59 27.13 16.40
N THR A 646 -7.75 26.74 16.93
CA THR A 646 -7.84 25.86 18.10
C THR A 646 -8.32 24.47 17.72
N TYR A 647 -7.61 23.46 18.21
CA TYR A 647 -7.85 22.03 17.96
C TYR A 647 -8.19 21.31 19.26
N PRO A 648 -9.04 20.25 19.22
CA PRO A 648 -9.48 19.50 18.04
C PRO A 648 -10.63 20.11 17.22
N ALA A 649 -11.25 21.20 17.69
CA ALA A 649 -12.42 21.82 17.05
C ALA A 649 -12.20 22.31 15.59
N LYS A 650 -10.95 22.55 15.19
CA LYS A 650 -10.57 23.12 13.88
C LYS A 650 -11.22 24.49 13.63
N THR A 651 -11.34 25.32 14.67
CA THR A 651 -11.98 26.64 14.60
C THR A 651 -10.96 27.77 14.71
N GLU A 652 -11.16 28.86 13.96
CA GLU A 652 -10.46 30.13 14.20
C GLU A 652 -10.95 30.74 15.52
N GLY A 653 -10.02 31.25 16.33
CA GLY A 653 -10.25 31.75 17.68
C GLY A 653 -9.39 31.06 18.74
N ASN A 654 -9.36 31.63 19.93
CA ASN A 654 -8.59 31.19 21.09
C ASN A 654 -9.54 30.92 22.27
N PRO A 655 -9.32 29.89 23.11
CA PRO A 655 -10.12 29.67 24.32
C PRO A 655 -10.14 30.84 25.33
N LEU A 656 -9.25 31.83 25.15
CA LEU A 656 -9.24 33.07 25.92
C LEU A 656 -10.06 34.21 25.30
N ASP A 657 -10.63 34.03 24.12
CA ASP A 657 -11.50 35.02 23.49
C ASP A 657 -12.91 34.97 24.14
N TRP A 658 -13.52 36.13 24.37
CA TRP A 658 -14.81 36.23 25.05
C TRP A 658 -15.97 35.56 24.30
N ASP A 659 -15.85 35.44 22.98
CA ASP A 659 -16.81 34.86 22.04
C ASP A 659 -16.39 33.46 21.53
N TYR A 660 -15.36 32.84 22.12
CA TYR A 660 -15.00 31.47 21.79
C TYR A 660 -16.07 30.49 22.28
N THR A 661 -16.70 29.77 21.35
CA THR A 661 -17.88 28.94 21.64
C THR A 661 -17.63 27.44 21.65
N SER A 662 -16.47 26.97 21.18
CA SER A 662 -16.19 25.54 21.13
C SER A 662 -15.91 24.97 22.52
N SER A 663 -16.37 23.74 22.74
CA SER A 663 -16.16 22.99 23.98
C SER A 663 -15.43 21.66 23.76
N GLU A 664 -14.80 21.49 22.59
CA GLU A 664 -14.06 20.28 22.25
C GLU A 664 -12.64 20.32 22.83
N TYR A 665 -12.22 19.22 23.45
CA TYR A 665 -10.89 19.03 24.04
C TYR A 665 -10.36 17.64 23.69
N TRP A 666 -9.05 17.48 23.63
CA TRP A 666 -8.46 16.16 23.84
C TRP A 666 -8.50 15.83 25.33
N GLU A 667 -8.66 14.54 25.63
CA GLU A 667 -8.84 14.07 27.01
C GLU A 667 -7.93 12.87 27.31
N SER A 668 -7.38 12.88 28.53
CA SER A 668 -6.64 11.77 29.12
C SER A 668 -7.19 11.47 30.52
N VAL A 669 -7.44 10.21 30.84
CA VAL A 669 -7.86 9.79 32.18
C VAL A 669 -6.64 9.75 33.10
N VAL A 670 -6.69 10.44 34.23
CA VAL A 670 -5.61 10.49 35.22
C VAL A 670 -5.85 9.43 36.30
N VAL A 671 -4.95 8.46 36.40
CA VAL A 671 -5.06 7.34 37.35
C VAL A 671 -3.90 7.31 38.35
N SER A 672 -4.11 6.64 39.49
CA SER A 672 -3.02 6.32 40.43
C SER A 672 -2.04 5.33 39.79
N ALA A 673 -0.74 5.47 40.05
CA ALA A 673 0.30 4.56 39.54
C ALA A 673 0.06 3.08 39.93
N GLU A 674 -0.62 2.83 41.06
CA GLU A 674 -0.93 1.47 41.54
C GLU A 674 -2.21 0.88 40.94
N SER A 675 -3.03 1.69 40.23
CA SER A 675 -4.28 1.20 39.64
C SER A 675 -4.02 0.12 38.59
N ALA A 676 -4.99 -0.77 38.38
CA ALA A 676 -4.94 -1.73 37.27
C ALA A 676 -4.80 -1.04 35.91
N VAL A 677 -4.16 -1.72 34.94
CA VAL A 677 -4.05 -1.22 33.56
C VAL A 677 -5.29 -1.66 32.79
N GLU A 678 -6.25 -0.77 32.62
CA GLU A 678 -7.47 -1.02 31.84
C GLU A 678 -7.12 -1.16 30.34
N LEU A 679 -7.38 -2.33 29.78
CA LEU A 679 -7.14 -2.65 28.37
C LEU A 679 -8.40 -2.48 27.51
N LEU A 680 -9.56 -2.71 28.12
CA LEU A 680 -10.86 -2.59 27.47
C LEU A 680 -11.90 -2.04 28.43
N LYS A 681 -12.54 -0.96 27.98
CA LYS A 681 -13.77 -0.40 28.53
C LYS A 681 -14.82 -0.37 27.43
N ILE A 682 -16.03 -0.81 27.74
CA ILE A 682 -17.14 -0.85 26.78
C ILE A 682 -17.89 0.49 26.81
N THR A 683 -17.83 1.23 25.70
CA THR A 683 -18.44 2.55 25.53
C THR A 683 -19.61 2.55 24.55
N ASP A 684 -19.55 1.68 23.55
CA ASP A 684 -20.50 1.57 22.45
C ASP A 684 -20.41 0.17 21.80
N GLU A 685 -21.18 -0.05 20.74
CA GLU A 685 -21.25 -1.33 20.03
C GLU A 685 -19.93 -1.74 19.34
N TYR A 686 -19.04 -0.79 19.05
CA TYR A 686 -17.75 -1.07 18.46
C TYR A 686 -16.66 -1.23 19.53
N SER A 687 -16.51 -0.24 20.42
CA SER A 687 -15.52 -0.18 21.51
C SER A 687 -14.09 -0.57 21.08
N ASP A 688 -13.73 -0.31 19.82
CA ASP A 688 -12.49 -0.72 19.14
C ASP A 688 -12.18 -2.23 19.21
N ILE A 689 -13.21 -3.07 19.23
CA ILE A 689 -13.05 -4.53 19.15
C ILE A 689 -13.39 -4.99 17.73
N GLU A 690 -12.44 -5.66 17.10
CA GLU A 690 -12.70 -6.43 15.88
C GLU A 690 -13.07 -7.86 16.25
N ALA A 691 -14.07 -8.43 15.56
CA ALA A 691 -14.54 -9.78 15.80
C ALA A 691 -14.58 -10.57 14.49
N TYR A 692 -14.08 -11.81 14.53
CA TYR A 692 -13.88 -12.64 13.35
C TYR A 692 -14.37 -14.07 13.59
N GLY A 693 -14.78 -14.74 12.51
CA GLY A 693 -14.94 -16.19 12.48
C GLY A 693 -13.98 -16.79 11.45
N ILE A 694 -13.41 -17.94 11.78
CA ILE A 694 -12.60 -18.77 10.88
C ILE A 694 -13.25 -20.15 10.81
N PRO A 695 -13.67 -20.66 9.64
CA PRO A 695 -13.69 -19.95 8.37
C PRO A 695 -14.71 -18.80 8.39
N GLU A 696 -14.55 -17.91 7.42
CA GLU A 696 -15.20 -16.59 7.34
C GLU A 696 -16.69 -16.71 6.98
N THR A 697 -17.12 -17.92 6.60
CA THR A 697 -18.53 -18.31 6.46
C THR A 697 -19.26 -18.33 7.79
N SER A 698 -18.55 -18.49 8.91
CA SER A 698 -19.07 -18.33 10.27
C SER A 698 -18.81 -16.90 10.73
N TYR A 699 -19.80 -16.27 11.38
CA TYR A 699 -19.74 -14.84 11.68
C TYR A 699 -20.27 -14.49 13.06
N VAL A 700 -19.87 -13.32 13.55
CA VAL A 700 -20.22 -12.80 14.87
C VAL A 700 -21.24 -11.68 14.73
N LEU A 701 -22.33 -11.79 15.48
CA LEU A 701 -23.25 -10.68 15.72
C LEU A 701 -22.92 -10.05 17.07
N ARG A 702 -22.98 -8.73 17.17
CA ARG A 702 -22.72 -7.99 18.41
C ARG A 702 -23.85 -7.02 18.71
N ASN A 703 -24.05 -6.71 19.99
CA ASN A 703 -24.94 -5.65 20.47
C ASN A 703 -24.36 -5.01 21.74
N PHE A 704 -24.50 -3.70 21.87
CA PHE A 704 -24.18 -2.97 23.10
C PHE A 704 -25.23 -3.23 24.18
N VAL A 705 -24.78 -3.63 25.37
CA VAL A 705 -25.62 -3.85 26.55
C VAL A 705 -25.26 -2.83 27.61
N THR A 706 -26.23 -2.00 27.97
CA THR A 706 -26.15 -1.01 29.03
C THR A 706 -27.15 -1.34 30.12
N ASP A 707 -26.76 -1.13 31.37
CA ASP A 707 -27.59 -1.31 32.56
C ASP A 707 -27.29 -0.16 33.52
N LEU A 708 -28.32 0.44 34.11
CA LEU A 708 -28.15 1.52 35.08
C LEU A 708 -27.44 1.05 36.37
N THR A 709 -27.44 -0.26 36.63
CA THR A 709 -26.94 -0.86 37.87
C THR A 709 -25.68 -1.69 37.69
N SER A 710 -25.23 -1.93 36.45
CA SER A 710 -24.04 -2.74 36.20
C SER A 710 -23.20 -2.20 35.04
N ALA A 711 -21.91 -2.56 35.03
CA ALA A 711 -21.01 -2.11 33.98
C ALA A 711 -21.47 -2.60 32.60
N ASN A 712 -21.31 -1.72 31.60
CA ASN A 712 -21.61 -2.01 30.20
C ASN A 712 -20.87 -3.25 29.71
N SER A 713 -21.48 -3.96 28.77
CA SER A 713 -20.89 -5.13 28.12
C SER A 713 -21.23 -5.20 26.63
N LEU A 714 -20.41 -5.90 25.85
CA LEU A 714 -20.72 -6.28 24.48
C LEU A 714 -21.23 -7.71 24.45
N LYS A 715 -22.49 -7.87 24.02
CA LYS A 715 -23.08 -9.17 23.79
C LYS A 715 -22.70 -9.68 22.42
N PHE A 716 -22.00 -10.79 22.37
CA PHE A 716 -21.69 -11.51 21.15
C PHE A 716 -22.61 -12.74 20.99
N ARG A 717 -23.05 -12.97 19.76
CA ARG A 717 -23.78 -14.17 19.34
C ARG A 717 -23.08 -14.77 18.12
N PHE A 718 -22.80 -16.07 18.16
CA PHE A 718 -22.01 -16.75 17.14
C PHE A 718 -22.90 -17.54 16.19
N ARG A 719 -22.72 -17.33 14.89
CA ARG A 719 -23.36 -18.11 13.83
C ARG A 719 -22.35 -19.12 13.30
N VAL A 720 -22.61 -20.39 13.60
CA VAL A 720 -21.75 -21.51 13.24
C VAL A 720 -22.31 -22.13 11.96
N THR A 721 -21.60 -21.93 10.86
CA THR A 721 -21.92 -22.54 9.55
C THR A 721 -20.93 -23.64 9.18
N ASP A 722 -19.82 -23.73 9.91
CA ASP A 722 -18.77 -24.75 9.80
C ASP A 722 -18.50 -25.34 11.18
N THR A 723 -18.37 -26.66 11.30
CA THR A 723 -18.18 -27.34 12.59
C THR A 723 -16.84 -27.02 13.23
N ASP A 724 -15.82 -26.73 12.41
CA ASP A 724 -14.47 -26.42 12.89
C ASP A 724 -14.30 -24.92 13.19
N ALA A 725 -15.40 -24.16 13.21
CA ALA A 725 -15.35 -22.73 13.37
C ALA A 725 -14.70 -22.30 14.69
N ARG A 726 -13.83 -21.30 14.60
CA ARG A 726 -13.25 -20.59 15.74
C ARG A 726 -13.56 -19.11 15.63
N PHE A 727 -13.94 -18.51 16.75
CA PHE A 727 -14.29 -17.09 16.82
C PHE A 727 -13.26 -16.33 17.62
N PHE A 728 -12.95 -15.12 17.17
CA PHE A 728 -11.86 -14.31 17.70
C PHE A 728 -12.34 -12.89 17.99
N TRP A 729 -11.75 -12.28 19.00
CA TRP A 729 -11.88 -10.85 19.30
C TRP A 729 -10.50 -10.24 19.46
N ARG A 730 -10.26 -9.11 18.81
CA ARG A 730 -9.00 -8.39 18.87
C ARG A 730 -9.21 -6.91 19.15
N LYS A 731 -8.29 -6.34 19.93
CA LYS A 731 -8.20 -4.90 20.15
C LYS A 731 -6.73 -4.47 20.19
N TYR A 732 -6.40 -3.42 19.45
CA TYR A 732 -5.09 -2.77 19.55
C TYR A 732 -5.00 -1.98 20.87
N ILE A 733 -4.10 -2.38 21.76
CA ILE A 733 -4.02 -1.88 23.15
C ILE A 733 -2.78 -1.01 23.42
N LYS A 734 -1.86 -0.84 22.46
CA LYS A 734 -0.59 -0.10 22.70
C LYS A 734 -0.81 1.30 23.30
N ASN A 735 -1.88 1.99 22.88
CA ASN A 735 -2.22 3.34 23.34
C ASN A 735 -2.77 3.40 24.79
N TYR A 736 -3.10 2.25 25.38
CA TYR A 736 -3.60 2.13 26.76
C TYR A 736 -2.47 1.78 27.74
N ILE A 737 -1.34 1.28 27.23
CA ILE A 737 -0.25 0.75 28.05
C ILE A 737 1.04 1.57 27.96
N SER A 738 1.21 2.40 26.91
CA SER A 738 2.48 3.11 26.64
C SER A 738 2.96 4.01 27.77
N GLU A 739 2.02 4.68 28.44
CA GLU A 739 2.29 5.60 29.57
C GLU A 739 2.36 4.90 30.93
N ARG A 740 2.21 3.56 30.96
CA ARG A 740 2.07 2.77 32.19
C ARG A 740 3.06 1.61 32.30
N LYS A 741 4.25 1.77 31.72
CA LYS A 741 5.31 0.73 31.66
C LYS A 741 5.65 0.12 33.02
N ASP A 742 5.89 0.96 34.04
CA ASP A 742 6.24 0.47 35.38
C ASP A 742 5.13 -0.39 36.01
N ARG A 743 3.86 -0.02 35.79
CA ARG A 743 2.73 -0.81 36.28
C ARG A 743 2.59 -2.09 35.49
N LEU A 744 2.76 -2.02 34.17
CA LEU A 744 2.70 -3.14 33.25
C LEU A 744 3.67 -4.23 33.70
N GLU A 745 4.95 -3.90 33.91
CA GLU A 745 5.98 -4.85 34.38
C GLU A 745 5.64 -5.55 35.72
N LYS A 746 4.87 -4.87 36.58
CA LYS A 746 4.43 -5.41 37.87
C LYS A 746 3.15 -6.24 37.79
N SER A 747 2.42 -6.18 36.68
CA SER A 747 1.19 -6.95 36.48
C SER A 747 1.50 -8.44 36.39
N LYS A 748 0.66 -9.24 37.04
CA LYS A 748 0.78 -10.71 37.11
C LYS A 748 -0.40 -11.41 36.49
N TYR A 749 -1.55 -10.75 36.43
CA TYR A 749 -2.78 -11.35 35.94
C TYR A 749 -3.43 -10.52 34.83
N LEU A 750 -3.94 -11.22 33.82
CA LEU A 750 -4.94 -10.71 32.89
C LEU A 750 -6.33 -11.06 33.43
N CYS A 751 -7.13 -10.03 33.66
CA CYS A 751 -8.46 -10.13 34.25
C CYS A 751 -9.52 -9.68 33.27
N PHE A 752 -10.65 -10.38 33.24
CA PHE A 752 -11.78 -10.05 32.38
C PHE A 752 -13.11 -10.52 32.97
N ASN A 753 -14.16 -9.75 32.74
CA ASN A 753 -15.52 -10.07 33.18
C ASN A 753 -16.36 -10.63 32.04
N LEU A 754 -17.06 -11.74 32.31
CA LEU A 754 -18.00 -12.35 31.39
C LEU A 754 -19.38 -12.52 32.03
N LYS A 755 -20.44 -12.37 31.23
CA LYS A 755 -21.82 -12.65 31.62
C LYS A 755 -22.54 -13.40 30.50
N ASN A 756 -23.70 -13.99 30.80
CA ASN A 756 -24.59 -14.65 29.84
C ASN A 756 -23.88 -15.70 28.96
N ILE A 757 -22.92 -16.43 29.54
CA ILE A 757 -22.15 -17.46 28.83
C ILE A 757 -23.07 -18.63 28.53
N LYS A 758 -23.30 -18.92 27.24
CA LYS A 758 -24.12 -20.06 26.79
C LYS A 758 -23.46 -20.73 25.60
N GLY A 759 -23.29 -22.05 25.67
CA GLY A 759 -22.77 -22.84 24.55
C GLY A 759 -21.26 -22.71 24.30
N ILE A 760 -20.51 -22.15 25.25
CA ILE A 760 -19.05 -21.98 25.19
C ILE A 760 -18.44 -22.52 26.48
N GLY A 761 -17.59 -23.55 26.38
CA GLY A 761 -16.94 -24.18 27.53
C GLY A 761 -15.56 -23.62 27.86
N LYS A 762 -14.82 -23.12 26.86
CA LYS A 762 -13.44 -22.64 27.02
C LYS A 762 -13.09 -21.49 26.10
N LEU A 763 -12.22 -20.60 26.57
CA LEU A 763 -11.61 -19.53 25.78
C LEU A 763 -10.08 -19.62 25.82
N ASN A 764 -9.43 -19.23 24.73
CA ASN A 764 -8.04 -18.79 24.74
C ASN A 764 -8.03 -17.28 25.01
N VAL A 765 -7.16 -16.83 25.91
CA VAL A 765 -7.05 -15.41 26.28
C VAL A 765 -5.57 -15.04 26.40
N GLY A 766 -5.18 -13.93 25.79
CA GLY A 766 -3.82 -13.40 25.89
C GLY A 766 -3.55 -12.26 24.92
N PHE A 767 -2.40 -12.29 24.25
CA PHE A 767 -1.89 -11.15 23.50
C PHE A 767 -1.21 -11.53 22.19
N VAL A 768 -1.23 -10.60 21.24
CA VAL A 768 -0.29 -10.55 20.11
C VAL A 768 0.78 -9.51 20.44
N THR A 769 2.03 -9.89 20.22
CA THR A 769 3.22 -9.07 20.53
C THR A 769 3.67 -8.26 19.31
N SER A 770 4.56 -7.28 19.52
CA SER A 770 5.21 -6.49 18.47
C SER A 770 6.03 -7.34 17.48
N ASP A 771 6.38 -8.56 17.87
CA ASP A 771 7.01 -9.55 16.99
C ASP A 771 5.97 -10.32 16.15
N GLY A 772 4.68 -9.98 16.23
CA GLY A 772 3.60 -10.62 15.45
C GLY A 772 3.19 -12.01 15.96
N PHE A 773 3.75 -12.51 17.07
CA PHE A 773 3.39 -13.81 17.65
C PHE A 773 2.26 -13.70 18.68
N THR A 774 1.36 -14.69 18.65
CA THR A 774 0.28 -14.89 19.63
C THR A 774 0.73 -15.73 20.84
N TYR A 775 0.35 -15.26 22.03
CA TYR A 775 0.53 -15.95 23.31
C TYR A 775 -0.80 -16.02 24.07
N THR A 776 -1.27 -17.22 24.40
CA THR A 776 -2.56 -17.42 25.09
C THR A 776 -2.47 -18.47 26.19
N ALA A 777 -3.43 -18.42 27.10
CA ALA A 777 -3.75 -19.50 28.03
C ALA A 777 -5.21 -19.92 27.88
N VAL A 778 -5.50 -21.19 28.16
CA VAL A 778 -6.86 -21.74 28.10
C VAL A 778 -7.57 -21.47 29.43
N VAL A 779 -8.78 -20.93 29.36
CA VAL A 779 -9.65 -20.65 30.50
C VAL A 779 -10.92 -21.48 30.38
N ASN A 780 -11.22 -22.28 31.41
CA ASN A 780 -12.48 -23.01 31.50
C ASN A 780 -13.58 -22.07 32.01
N LEU A 781 -14.71 -22.02 31.29
CA LEU A 781 -15.85 -21.18 31.62
C LEU A 781 -16.90 -22.02 32.37
N ASP A 782 -17.03 -21.80 33.68
CA ASP A 782 -17.95 -22.55 34.56
C ASP A 782 -19.13 -21.69 35.04
N LYS A 783 -18.99 -20.37 35.02
CA LYS A 783 -20.01 -19.42 35.51
C LYS A 783 -19.86 -18.02 34.93
N ASP A 784 -20.89 -17.20 35.08
CA ASP A 784 -20.75 -15.75 34.88
C ASP A 784 -19.89 -15.16 36.01
N GLY A 785 -19.03 -14.19 35.68
CA GLY A 785 -18.21 -13.47 36.65
C GLY A 785 -16.82 -13.09 36.16
N LEU A 786 -15.94 -12.87 37.15
CA LEU A 786 -14.54 -12.47 36.95
C LEU A 786 -13.65 -13.69 36.73
N TYR A 787 -12.88 -13.66 35.65
CA TYR A 787 -11.83 -14.61 35.34
C TYR A 787 -10.45 -13.96 35.48
N LYS A 788 -9.46 -14.75 35.91
CA LYS A 788 -8.06 -14.33 36.05
C LYS A 788 -7.13 -15.36 35.41
N VAL A 789 -6.22 -14.89 34.56
CA VAL A 789 -5.20 -15.69 33.89
C VAL A 789 -3.83 -15.21 34.37
N SER A 790 -2.99 -16.10 34.89
CA SER A 790 -1.61 -15.74 35.20
C SER A 790 -0.85 -15.48 33.91
N LEU A 791 -0.12 -14.36 33.82
CA LEU A 791 0.71 -14.07 32.65
C LEU A 791 1.83 -15.10 32.47
N SER A 792 2.26 -15.76 33.57
CA SER A 792 3.20 -16.88 33.53
C SER A 792 2.68 -18.12 32.80
N ASP A 793 1.36 -18.21 32.57
CA ASP A 793 0.71 -19.37 31.97
C ASP A 793 0.53 -19.18 30.46
N LEU A 794 0.76 -17.97 29.94
CA LEU A 794 0.71 -17.70 28.51
C LEU A 794 1.79 -18.51 27.78
N ARG A 795 1.39 -19.18 26.70
CA ARG A 795 2.28 -19.96 25.84
C ARG A 795 2.16 -19.47 24.40
N GLN A 796 3.27 -19.53 23.67
CA GLN A 796 3.26 -19.24 22.24
C GLN A 796 2.41 -20.30 21.53
N VAL A 797 1.50 -19.84 20.67
CA VAL A 797 0.60 -20.70 19.89
C VAL A 797 0.63 -20.31 18.42
N LYS A 798 -0.11 -21.03 17.57
CA LYS A 798 -0.34 -20.63 16.18
C LYS A 798 -0.98 -19.24 16.16
N THR A 799 -0.46 -18.37 15.31
CA THR A 799 -0.96 -17.00 15.17
C THR A 799 -2.09 -17.01 14.14
N ALA A 800 -3.31 -16.69 14.56
CA ALA A 800 -4.42 -16.54 13.63
C ALA A 800 -4.17 -15.34 12.70
N LEU A 801 -4.30 -15.55 11.40
CA LEU A 801 -4.17 -14.50 10.40
C LEU A 801 -5.53 -13.80 10.28
N LEU A 802 -5.70 -12.70 11.02
CA LEU A 802 -6.96 -11.96 11.11
C LEU A 802 -6.83 -10.51 10.62
N PRO A 803 -7.76 -10.02 9.77
CA PRO A 803 -8.81 -10.81 9.10
C PRO A 803 -8.19 -11.88 8.20
N SER A 804 -8.96 -12.92 7.89
CA SER A 804 -8.46 -14.02 7.08
C SER A 804 -7.99 -13.57 5.71
N PRO A 805 -6.90 -14.15 5.19
CA PRO A 805 -6.35 -13.76 3.90
C PRO A 805 -7.28 -14.15 2.75
N TYR A 806 -7.28 -13.35 1.69
CA TYR A 806 -7.95 -13.64 0.43
C TYR A 806 -6.91 -13.95 -0.66
N PRO A 807 -7.12 -14.97 -1.53
CA PRO A 807 -8.30 -15.82 -1.67
C PRO A 807 -8.48 -16.89 -0.57
N THR A 808 -9.68 -17.46 -0.48
CA THR A 808 -10.10 -18.34 0.64
C THR A 808 -9.36 -19.68 0.74
N PHE A 809 -8.50 -20.04 -0.22
CA PHE A 809 -7.65 -21.23 -0.15
C PHE A 809 -6.37 -21.03 0.67
N LEU A 810 -6.05 -19.79 1.03
CA LEU A 810 -4.85 -19.46 1.80
C LEU A 810 -4.96 -19.95 3.25
N GLU A 811 -3.80 -20.14 3.88
CA GLU A 811 -3.70 -20.56 5.27
C GLU A 811 -4.29 -19.48 6.20
N ARG A 812 -4.98 -19.91 7.26
CA ARG A 812 -5.60 -19.01 8.26
C ARG A 812 -4.76 -18.86 9.53
N TYR A 813 -3.66 -19.59 9.61
CA TYR A 813 -2.78 -19.60 10.76
C TYR A 813 -1.34 -19.62 10.28
N PHE A 814 -0.52 -18.78 10.90
CA PHE A 814 0.92 -18.91 10.86
C PHE A 814 1.38 -19.80 12.02
N GLU A 815 2.23 -20.78 11.72
CA GLU A 815 2.79 -21.70 12.71
C GLU A 815 4.26 -21.37 12.98
N PRO A 816 4.58 -20.80 14.17
CA PRO A 816 5.95 -20.50 14.57
C PRO A 816 6.80 -21.77 14.62
N ASP A 817 8.00 -21.72 14.03
CA ASP A 817 9.01 -22.77 14.18
C ASP A 817 10.04 -22.45 15.28
N THR A 818 10.06 -21.19 15.74
CA THR A 818 10.96 -20.68 16.76
C THR A 818 10.18 -20.37 18.02
N GLN A 819 10.57 -21.00 19.14
CA GLN A 819 9.98 -20.74 20.45
C GLN A 819 10.56 -19.46 21.04
N ILE A 820 9.72 -18.44 21.19
CA ILE A 820 10.08 -17.15 21.78
C ILE A 820 9.34 -17.02 23.12
N PRO A 821 10.02 -16.69 24.24
CA PRO A 821 9.34 -16.46 25.51
C PRO A 821 8.40 -15.25 25.45
N PHE A 822 7.26 -15.35 26.14
CA PHE A 822 6.35 -14.21 26.30
C PHE A 822 7.05 -13.05 27.03
N ALA A 823 6.87 -11.84 26.51
CA ALA A 823 7.43 -10.60 27.03
C ALA A 823 6.32 -9.55 27.10
N ILE A 824 5.99 -9.09 28.31
CA ILE A 824 4.83 -8.23 28.55
C ILE A 824 5.01 -6.84 27.95
N GLU A 825 6.24 -6.34 27.90
CA GLU A 825 6.61 -5.05 27.31
C GLU A 825 6.39 -5.01 25.79
N LYS A 826 6.22 -6.18 25.15
CA LYS A 826 5.98 -6.31 23.72
C LYS A 826 4.51 -6.42 23.34
N ILE A 827 3.57 -6.47 24.28
CA ILE A 827 2.14 -6.65 23.93
C ILE A 827 1.63 -5.45 23.12
N GLU A 828 0.89 -5.72 22.05
CA GLU A 828 0.28 -4.66 21.22
C GLU A 828 -1.20 -4.89 20.97
N MET A 829 -1.65 -6.14 20.92
CA MET A 829 -3.07 -6.49 20.78
C MET A 829 -3.52 -7.42 21.88
N LEU A 830 -4.69 -7.14 22.46
CA LEU A 830 -5.46 -8.12 23.22
C LEU A 830 -6.10 -9.10 22.23
N GLU A 831 -5.98 -10.40 22.51
CA GLU A 831 -6.65 -11.44 21.73
C GLU A 831 -7.41 -12.41 22.65
N MET A 832 -8.66 -12.66 22.29
CA MET A 832 -9.48 -13.73 22.86
C MET A 832 -9.95 -14.62 21.72
N SER A 833 -10.13 -15.92 21.96
CA SER A 833 -10.76 -16.83 20.99
C SER A 833 -11.54 -17.94 21.67
N THR A 834 -12.48 -18.55 20.97
CA THR A 834 -13.01 -19.86 21.39
C THR A 834 -11.89 -20.91 21.28
N ALA A 835 -11.80 -21.82 22.26
CA ALA A 835 -10.79 -22.89 22.24
C ALA A 835 -11.34 -24.19 21.65
N ASP A 836 -12.57 -24.53 22.02
CA ASP A 836 -13.29 -25.72 21.56
C ASP A 836 -14.43 -25.32 20.61
N ASP A 837 -15.08 -26.33 20.01
CA ASP A 837 -16.29 -26.14 19.21
C ASP A 837 -17.41 -25.56 20.09
N ILE A 838 -18.24 -24.69 19.51
CA ILE A 838 -19.34 -24.05 20.21
C ILE A 838 -20.68 -24.38 19.53
N THR A 839 -21.77 -24.30 20.29
CA THR A 839 -23.11 -24.49 19.71
C THR A 839 -23.49 -23.30 18.82
N ASN A 840 -24.22 -23.55 17.73
CA ASN A 840 -24.83 -22.45 16.97
C ASN A 840 -25.72 -21.59 17.88
N ASP A 841 -25.68 -20.27 17.70
CA ASP A 841 -26.32 -19.29 18.59
C ASP A 841 -25.79 -19.23 20.03
N ALA A 842 -24.60 -19.78 20.29
CA ALA A 842 -23.86 -19.51 21.51
C ALA A 842 -23.75 -18.00 21.78
N THR A 843 -23.75 -17.61 23.05
CA THR A 843 -23.68 -16.21 23.47
C THR A 843 -22.65 -15.98 24.56
N LEU A 844 -22.08 -14.78 24.57
CA LEU A 844 -21.15 -14.31 25.60
C LEU A 844 -21.19 -12.78 25.68
N ASP A 845 -21.39 -12.24 26.87
CA ASP A 845 -21.31 -10.81 27.13
C ASP A 845 -19.93 -10.49 27.74
N LEU A 846 -19.11 -9.74 27.00
CA LEU A 846 -17.78 -9.30 27.43
C LEU A 846 -17.87 -7.93 28.12
N GLY A 847 -17.43 -7.86 29.37
CA GLY A 847 -17.29 -6.62 30.13
C GLY A 847 -15.90 -6.00 30.00
N SER A 848 -15.37 -5.47 31.10
CA SER A 848 -14.02 -4.90 31.18
C SER A 848 -12.91 -5.95 31.12
N VAL A 849 -11.75 -5.54 30.60
CA VAL A 849 -10.50 -6.33 30.57
C VAL A 849 -9.35 -5.45 31.08
N TRP A 850 -8.52 -5.97 31.98
CA TRP A 850 -7.40 -5.23 32.59
C TRP A 850 -6.23 -6.14 33.01
N LEU A 851 -5.09 -5.51 33.32
CA LEU A 851 -3.93 -6.16 33.93
C LEU A 851 -3.77 -5.69 35.39
N GLU A 852 -3.47 -6.61 36.31
CA GLU A 852 -3.21 -6.31 37.73
C GLU A 852 -2.03 -7.07 38.34
#